data_AF-W7MIV6-F1
#
_entry.id   AF-W7MIV6-F1
#
_cell.length_a   1.000
_cell.length_b   1.000
_cell.length_c   1.000
_cell.angle_alpha   90.00
_cell.angle_beta   90.00
_cell.angle_gamma   90.00
#
_symmetry.space_group_name_H-M   'P 1'
#
loop_
_entity.id
_entity.type
_entity.pdbx_description
1 polymer ?
#
loop_
_entity_poly.entity_id
_entity_poly.type
_entity_poly.pdbx_seq_one_letter_code
_entity_poly.pdbx_strand_id
1 'polypeptide(L)'
;MANTLTLSSAVVAGGPFEQQGSIDWVQIARMSVSVPISILARVTAADVSPLTVVVGQEMSSLFRLSTTGHERLVRALGELKSFSAIGDVIWFGFGIKHIVRVLAETGKGLTCLTLCACLSEIHTPKACAEILMKLADVCDAPDDLRPSASQWINLVEVCSGTLKSTTFSCIAEQFMTFHRPHVRDDYADEAGDVAKALLAVARVSSGVLSSVTLTGGRSCGWIAAIGFYFLGLEVEIRNADNDILYKSTADDDAIRLLVIYGTGQPSNQVQVNSTAYFISSVDKVMSSYGQRLDSILSGAVPWDSCLFKTFGDRFNRLMDARQDFGRLMGAAAGVFEALTNSDTGGIFGFDDCISWFGFQQGQYGHGFSDSASSLFPELLPLGPYIDVETGMSVADAVEAYTQASEELASICNCHFCSVDSSRCMKRYCLPVLAETIIFLIWNVSALQLDADLRPYRSGLRFIYKLHSGRARTDTSFGQGYGAGGHHIAYWGDIVRLVRLLGLASVYHTAQFLFTNHLYPLQAHKAFTAASVGGICFYFDILRNVSDQPEEAMKLHVVPGVIQTNTGRQYPCIADKTGTRSRGLLGFDWRDNLSYKDATRHRTDYQASVTQTLGGNTSIPILGTDTGSSDLKVQLLIEESTGGLLVDLHLSGSAGACRVGAYSMLKEIIQNSGLVYCTHRDCARMDHINCDISVIDGEGSVPPNLEPRIYLRRLAGNPLARCVGLLVNREWNDTPILRQRECIPCCIRTAATMRDDHRRSPSYVIL
;
A
#
# COMPACT_ATOMS: atom_id res chain seq x y z
N MET A 1 32.46 19.98 10.96
CA MET A 1 33.32 18.86 10.51
C MET A 1 32.62 18.21 9.33
N ALA A 2 33.28 18.15 8.18
CA ALA A 2 32.68 17.89 6.88
C ALA A 2 32.21 16.42 6.75
N ASN A 3 30.90 16.21 6.85
CA ASN A 3 30.22 14.96 6.55
C ASN A 3 29.64 15.04 5.14
N THR A 4 30.50 15.08 4.13
CA THR A 4 30.08 15.18 2.73
C THR A 4 30.75 14.08 1.92
N LEU A 5 30.05 13.57 0.91
CA LEU A 5 30.69 12.95 -0.26
C LEU A 5 31.45 14.04 -1.04
N THR A 6 32.58 14.50 -0.49
CA THR A 6 33.49 15.39 -1.21
C THR A 6 34.38 14.55 -2.11
N LEU A 7 34.07 14.60 -3.41
CA LEU A 7 34.97 14.16 -4.47
C LEU A 7 36.22 15.05 -4.43
N SER A 8 37.27 14.61 -3.75
CA SER A 8 38.57 15.28 -3.83
C SER A 8 39.25 14.83 -5.12
N SER A 9 39.23 15.67 -6.16
CA SER A 9 40.15 15.48 -7.28
C SER A 9 41.57 15.79 -6.78
N ALA A 10 42.47 14.83 -6.92
CA ALA A 10 43.89 15.15 -6.92
C ALA A 10 44.14 15.95 -8.21
N VAL A 11 44.51 17.22 -8.08
CA VAL A 11 44.90 18.08 -9.20
C VAL A 11 46.08 17.42 -9.91
N VAL A 12 45.80 16.76 -11.04
CA VAL A 12 46.83 16.46 -12.04
C VAL A 12 46.79 17.62 -13.03
N ALA A 13 47.80 18.48 -12.95
CA ALA A 13 47.98 19.58 -13.88
C ALA A 13 48.15 19.03 -15.30
N GLY A 14 47.21 19.36 -16.19
CA GLY A 14 47.33 19.06 -17.62
C GLY A 14 46.11 19.42 -18.48
N GLY A 15 46.09 20.65 -19.03
CA GLY A 15 45.40 21.02 -20.29
C GLY A 15 43.94 21.48 -20.22
N PRO A 16 43.57 22.68 -20.75
CA PRO A 16 42.20 23.20 -20.71
C PRO A 16 41.42 22.85 -21.99
N PHE A 17 40.51 21.90 -21.90
CA PHE A 17 39.31 21.83 -22.75
C PHE A 17 38.26 21.00 -21.99
N GLU A 18 37.49 21.63 -21.10
CA GLU A 18 36.24 21.03 -20.64
C GLU A 18 35.29 21.00 -21.85
N GLN A 19 35.08 19.81 -22.43
CA GLN A 19 34.04 19.62 -23.43
C GLN A 19 32.68 19.82 -22.74
N GLN A 20 32.05 20.97 -22.96
CA GLN A 20 30.70 21.23 -22.48
C GLN A 20 29.72 20.20 -23.11
N GLY A 21 29.20 19.28 -22.29
CA GLY A 21 28.13 18.36 -22.67
C GLY A 21 28.53 16.88 -22.90
N SER A 22 29.77 16.48 -22.61
CA SER A 22 30.21 15.08 -22.58
C SER A 22 30.80 14.69 -21.21
N ILE A 23 30.73 13.40 -20.86
CA ILE A 23 31.28 12.87 -19.60
C ILE A 23 32.73 12.45 -19.82
N ASP A 24 33.66 12.92 -18.99
CA ASP A 24 35.06 12.46 -19.02
C ASP A 24 35.22 11.16 -18.23
N TRP A 25 34.98 10.04 -18.92
CA TRP A 25 35.12 8.70 -18.35
C TRP A 25 36.56 8.34 -17.95
N VAL A 26 37.56 8.94 -18.57
CA VAL A 26 38.98 8.68 -18.26
C VAL A 26 39.32 9.29 -16.90
N GLN A 27 38.80 10.49 -16.62
CA GLN A 27 38.91 11.11 -15.31
C GLN A 27 38.22 10.24 -14.26
N ILE A 28 36.98 9.79 -14.50
CA ILE A 28 36.22 8.94 -13.57
C ILE A 28 36.96 7.64 -13.25
N ALA A 29 37.49 6.94 -14.27
CA ALA A 29 38.26 5.70 -14.07
C ALA A 29 39.50 5.87 -13.18
N ARG A 30 40.06 7.09 -13.14
CA ARG A 30 41.27 7.44 -12.38
C ARG A 30 40.96 8.15 -11.06
N MET A 31 39.69 8.40 -10.75
CA MET A 31 39.31 9.10 -9.54
C MET A 31 39.47 8.22 -8.30
N SER A 32 40.04 8.80 -7.25
CA SER A 32 40.00 8.22 -5.90
C SER A 32 38.86 8.86 -5.13
N VAL A 33 37.95 8.04 -4.60
CA VAL A 33 36.79 8.52 -3.84
C VAL A 33 37.10 8.38 -2.35
N SER A 34 37.24 9.52 -1.67
CA SER A 34 37.36 9.57 -0.21
C SER A 34 35.98 9.78 0.41
N VAL A 35 35.49 8.78 1.12
CA VAL A 35 34.15 8.80 1.72
C VAL A 35 34.24 8.46 3.20
N PRO A 36 33.57 9.20 4.09
CA PRO A 36 33.44 8.79 5.49
C PRO A 36 32.89 7.35 5.59
N ILE A 37 33.49 6.53 6.45
CA ILE A 37 33.06 5.13 6.66
C ILE A 37 31.56 5.05 6.98
N SER A 38 31.01 6.06 7.67
CA SER A 38 29.58 6.15 7.96
C SER A 38 28.69 6.28 6.73
N ILE A 39 29.16 6.94 5.67
CA ILE A 39 28.43 7.03 4.40
C ILE A 39 28.60 5.74 3.60
N LEU A 40 29.82 5.20 3.55
CA LEU A 40 30.07 3.92 2.89
C LEU A 40 29.21 2.80 3.50
N ALA A 41 29.11 2.76 4.83
CA ALA A 41 28.25 1.82 5.55
C ALA A 41 26.78 1.96 5.16
N ARG A 42 26.27 3.18 4.93
CA ARG A 42 24.87 3.40 4.49
C ARG A 42 24.63 2.92 3.06
N VAL A 43 25.59 3.19 2.17
CA VAL A 43 25.53 2.76 0.76
C VAL A 43 25.55 1.23 0.67
N THR A 44 26.46 0.60 1.41
CA THR A 44 26.52 -0.87 1.52
C THR A 44 25.28 -1.46 2.20
N ALA A 45 24.74 -0.81 3.25
CA ALA A 45 23.53 -1.28 3.93
C ALA A 45 22.25 -1.18 3.08
N ALA A 46 22.29 -0.39 2.00
CA ALA A 46 21.25 -0.31 0.99
C ALA A 46 21.52 -1.25 -0.21
N ASP A 47 22.52 -2.12 -0.12
CA ASP A 47 22.97 -3.03 -1.19
C ASP A 47 23.36 -2.31 -2.50
N VAL A 48 23.73 -1.04 -2.41
CA VAL A 48 24.21 -0.23 -3.55
C VAL A 48 25.73 -0.18 -3.54
N SER A 49 26.34 -0.39 -4.70
CA SER A 49 27.78 -0.21 -4.90
C SER A 49 28.11 1.28 -5.00
N PRO A 50 29.20 1.74 -4.35
CA PRO A 50 29.68 3.12 -4.50
C PRO A 50 29.94 3.51 -5.95
N LEU A 51 30.39 2.59 -6.80
CA LEU A 51 30.59 2.83 -8.23
C LEU A 51 29.27 3.24 -8.92
N THR A 52 28.18 2.54 -8.61
CA THR A 52 26.84 2.84 -9.15
C THR A 52 26.39 4.24 -8.77
N VAL A 53 26.66 4.67 -7.53
CA VAL A 53 26.35 6.03 -7.08
C VAL A 53 27.15 7.06 -7.88
N VAL A 54 28.47 6.86 -8.04
CA VAL A 54 29.33 7.80 -8.78
C VAL A 54 28.91 7.89 -10.25
N VAL A 55 28.72 6.76 -10.92
CA VAL A 55 28.29 6.73 -12.32
C VAL A 55 26.91 7.37 -12.48
N GLY A 56 25.97 7.07 -11.58
CA GLY A 56 24.66 7.69 -11.55
C GLY A 56 24.72 9.21 -11.37
N GLN A 57 25.59 9.70 -10.49
CA GLN A 57 25.81 11.14 -10.26
C GLN A 57 26.38 11.84 -11.49
N GLU A 58 27.38 11.25 -12.15
CA GLU A 58 28.00 11.83 -13.34
C GLU A 58 27.04 11.83 -14.54
N MET A 59 26.33 10.73 -14.79
CA MET A 59 25.29 10.67 -15.82
C MET A 59 24.17 11.68 -15.58
N SER A 60 23.73 11.80 -14.33
CA SER A 60 22.65 12.72 -13.98
C SER A 60 23.09 14.19 -13.98
N SER A 61 24.40 14.47 -13.87
CA SER A 61 24.93 15.84 -13.92
C SER A 61 24.67 16.55 -15.26
N LEU A 62 24.36 15.79 -16.32
CA LEU A 62 23.93 16.32 -17.61
C LEU A 62 22.59 17.06 -17.55
N PHE A 63 21.77 16.79 -16.53
CA PHE A 63 20.49 17.45 -16.31
C PHE A 63 20.68 18.68 -15.43
N ARG A 64 20.19 19.83 -15.91
CA ARG A 64 20.23 21.08 -15.13
C ARG A 64 18.86 21.34 -14.51
N LEU A 65 18.76 21.17 -13.19
CA LEU A 65 17.56 21.52 -12.45
C LEU A 65 17.33 23.04 -12.51
N SER A 66 16.09 23.44 -12.76
CA SER A 66 15.66 24.84 -12.63
C SER A 66 15.60 25.25 -11.14
N THR A 67 15.60 26.55 -10.86
CA THR A 67 15.42 27.07 -9.49
C THR A 67 14.14 26.52 -8.85
N THR A 68 13.02 26.59 -9.57
CA THR A 68 11.73 26.06 -9.12
C THR A 68 11.76 24.55 -8.93
N GLY A 69 12.43 23.80 -9.82
CA GLY A 69 12.61 22.36 -9.69
C GLY A 69 13.41 21.98 -8.45
N HIS A 70 14.47 22.74 -8.15
CA HIS A 70 15.27 22.58 -6.95
C HIS A 70 14.45 22.85 -5.68
N GLU A 71 13.70 23.96 -5.64
CA GLU A 71 12.81 24.29 -4.51
C GLU A 71 11.76 23.21 -4.26
N ARG A 72 11.12 22.70 -5.31
CA ARG A 72 10.14 21.62 -5.23
C ARG A 72 10.73 20.35 -4.61
N LEU A 73 11.96 20.01 -4.98
CA LEU A 73 12.64 18.83 -4.48
C LEU A 73 13.13 18.99 -3.04
N VAL A 74 13.71 20.14 -2.68
CA VAL A 74 14.10 20.43 -1.30
C VAL A 74 12.88 20.39 -0.37
N ARG A 75 11.74 20.92 -0.81
CA ARG A 75 10.47 20.81 -0.08
C ARG A 75 10.04 19.34 0.08
N ALA A 76 10.07 18.56 -1.00
CA ALA A 76 9.73 17.13 -0.93
C ALA A 76 10.61 16.38 0.07
N LEU A 77 11.92 16.66 0.09
CA LEU A 77 12.86 16.08 1.05
C LEU A 77 12.59 16.49 2.49
N GLY A 78 12.14 17.74 2.72
CA GLY A 78 11.76 18.24 4.04
C GLY A 78 10.49 17.60 4.60
N GLU A 79 9.59 17.12 3.74
CA GLU A 79 8.35 16.44 4.12
C GLU A 79 8.55 14.94 4.44
N LEU A 80 9.73 14.38 4.16
CA LEU A 80 10.02 12.97 4.41
C LEU A 80 10.13 12.68 5.92
N LYS A 81 9.10 12.04 6.46
CA LYS A 81 9.00 11.66 7.88
C LYS A 81 9.61 10.29 8.15
N SER A 82 9.90 10.06 9.43
CA SER A 82 10.27 8.76 9.97
C SER A 82 9.57 8.53 11.31
N PHE A 83 9.09 7.32 11.54
CA PHE A 83 8.40 6.91 12.76
C PHE A 83 9.15 5.76 13.41
N SER A 84 9.39 5.81 14.72
CA SER A 84 10.04 4.70 15.43
C SER A 84 9.00 3.69 15.95
N ALA A 85 9.39 2.42 15.93
CA ALA A 85 8.73 1.34 16.65
C ALA A 85 9.11 1.35 18.14
N ILE A 86 8.45 0.50 18.94
CA ILE A 86 8.76 0.32 20.36
C ILE A 86 10.26 0.07 20.57
N GLY A 87 10.91 0.93 21.35
CA GLY A 87 12.34 0.81 21.69
C GLY A 87 13.31 1.47 20.71
N ASP A 88 12.83 2.22 19.71
CA ASP A 88 13.64 3.01 18.76
C ASP A 88 14.67 2.20 17.93
N VAL A 89 14.46 0.89 17.82
CA VAL A 89 15.33 -0.02 17.07
C VAL A 89 14.96 -0.07 15.60
N ILE A 90 13.66 -0.01 15.28
CA ILE A 90 13.09 -0.04 13.93
C ILE A 90 12.46 1.31 13.63
N TRP A 91 12.63 1.75 12.39
CA TRP A 91 12.12 3.00 11.84
C TRP A 91 11.33 2.71 10.57
N PHE A 92 10.17 3.35 10.45
CA PHE A 92 9.31 3.33 9.27
C PHE A 92 9.43 4.66 8.54
N GLY A 93 9.63 4.62 7.22
CA GLY A 93 9.75 5.80 6.37
C GLY A 93 11.20 6.14 6.01
N PHE A 94 11.51 7.41 5.81
CA PHE A 94 12.85 7.86 5.42
C PHE A 94 13.68 8.24 6.65
N GLY A 95 14.30 7.23 7.27
CA GLY A 95 15.13 7.39 8.46
C GLY A 95 16.30 8.38 8.30
N ILE A 96 16.85 8.84 9.43
CA ILE A 96 17.94 9.83 9.47
C ILE A 96 19.22 9.32 8.77
N LYS A 97 19.41 7.99 8.73
CA LYS A 97 20.55 7.35 8.07
C LYS A 97 20.27 6.93 6.63
N HIS A 98 19.13 7.30 6.06
CA HIS A 98 18.75 6.92 4.70
C HIS A 98 19.68 7.58 3.66
N ILE A 99 20.12 6.82 2.66
CA ILE A 99 21.03 7.28 1.59
C ILE A 99 20.44 8.42 0.73
N VAL A 100 19.12 8.52 0.62
CA VAL A 100 18.45 9.70 0.00
C VAL A 100 18.93 11.01 0.65
N ARG A 101 19.11 11.03 1.97
CA ARG A 101 19.62 12.22 2.68
C ARG A 101 21.07 12.51 2.32
N VAL A 102 21.87 11.48 2.05
CA VAL A 102 23.27 11.61 1.62
C VAL A 102 23.35 12.12 0.18
N LEU A 103 22.53 11.60 -0.74
CA LEU A 103 22.48 12.08 -2.12
C LEU A 103 22.08 13.55 -2.19
N ALA A 104 21.15 13.97 -1.32
CA ALA A 104 20.69 15.36 -1.25
C ALA A 104 21.75 16.38 -0.80
N GLU A 105 22.89 15.95 -0.22
CA GLU A 105 23.94 16.86 0.26
C GLU A 105 24.73 17.54 -0.86
N THR A 106 24.67 17.03 -2.09
CA THR A 106 25.44 17.55 -3.23
C THR A 106 24.53 17.82 -4.43
N GLY A 107 24.89 18.80 -5.28
CA GLY A 107 24.11 19.09 -6.49
C GLY A 107 24.00 17.89 -7.43
N LYS A 108 25.11 17.20 -7.70
CA LYS A 108 25.09 15.99 -8.56
C LYS A 108 24.27 14.85 -7.95
N GLY A 109 24.40 14.63 -6.64
CA GLY A 109 23.61 13.63 -5.91
C GLY A 109 22.12 13.95 -5.94
N LEU A 110 21.75 15.22 -5.81
CA LEU A 110 20.36 15.67 -5.88
C LEU A 110 19.74 15.43 -7.26
N THR A 111 20.48 15.71 -8.34
CA THR A 111 20.00 15.42 -9.70
C THR A 111 19.87 13.91 -9.96
N CYS A 112 20.81 13.11 -9.47
CA CYS A 112 20.73 11.64 -9.55
C CYS A 112 19.52 11.09 -8.81
N LEU A 113 19.30 11.55 -7.58
CA LEU A 113 18.11 11.24 -6.80
C LEU A 113 16.83 11.62 -7.56
N THR A 114 16.79 12.80 -8.18
CA THR A 114 15.64 13.26 -8.97
C THR A 114 15.33 12.30 -10.12
N LEU A 115 16.33 11.94 -10.92
CA LEU A 115 16.16 11.05 -12.06
C LEU A 115 15.68 9.66 -11.63
N CYS A 116 16.33 9.07 -10.62
CA CYS A 116 15.94 7.76 -10.09
C CYS A 116 14.54 7.78 -9.49
N ALA A 117 14.18 8.84 -8.73
CA ALA A 117 12.85 8.98 -8.17
C ALA A 117 11.79 9.11 -9.29
N CYS A 118 12.00 9.98 -10.29
CA CYS A 118 11.11 10.14 -11.44
C CYS A 118 10.85 8.85 -12.22
N LEU A 119 11.89 8.02 -12.38
CA LEU A 119 11.79 6.71 -13.01
C LEU A 119 10.90 5.78 -12.18
N SER A 120 11.19 5.68 -10.87
CA SER A 120 10.49 4.77 -9.94
C SER A 120 9.01 5.12 -9.72
N GLU A 121 8.61 6.37 -9.98
CA GLU A 121 7.22 6.81 -9.84
C GLU A 121 6.30 6.16 -10.88
N ILE A 122 6.79 5.85 -12.09
CA ILE A 122 5.97 5.44 -13.24
C ILE A 122 6.35 4.05 -13.78
N HIS A 123 7.63 3.69 -13.72
CA HIS A 123 8.17 2.47 -14.31
C HIS A 123 8.38 1.38 -13.26
N THR A 124 8.36 0.12 -13.71
CA THR A 124 8.81 -1.01 -12.88
C THR A 124 10.33 -0.92 -12.63
N PRO A 125 10.86 -1.48 -11.51
CA PRO A 125 12.30 -1.44 -11.23
C PRO A 125 13.16 -2.00 -12.37
N LYS A 126 12.69 -3.07 -13.02
CA LYS A 126 13.37 -3.66 -14.19
C LYS A 126 13.42 -2.70 -15.38
N ALA A 127 12.32 -2.04 -15.71
CA ALA A 127 12.29 -1.05 -16.79
C ALA A 127 13.19 0.16 -16.47
N CYS A 128 13.22 0.60 -15.21
CA CYS A 128 14.13 1.67 -14.77
C CYS A 128 15.60 1.28 -15.02
N ALA A 129 15.99 0.06 -14.66
CA ALA A 129 17.35 -0.42 -14.87
C ALA A 129 17.69 -0.55 -16.36
N GLU A 130 16.76 -1.03 -17.20
CA GLU A 130 16.95 -1.07 -18.66
C GLU A 130 17.16 0.32 -19.25
N ILE A 131 16.38 1.33 -18.82
CA ILE A 131 16.55 2.73 -19.25
C ILE A 131 17.90 3.29 -18.80
N LEU A 132 18.30 3.07 -17.54
CA LEU A 132 19.58 3.58 -17.01
C LEU A 132 20.80 2.92 -17.66
N MET A 133 20.74 1.62 -17.94
CA MET A 133 21.79 0.95 -18.73
C MET A 133 21.89 1.54 -20.14
N LYS A 134 20.74 1.74 -20.81
CA LYS A 134 20.73 2.36 -22.14
C LYS A 134 21.18 3.82 -22.11
N LEU A 135 20.90 4.55 -21.04
CA LEU A 135 21.42 5.91 -20.86
C LEU A 135 22.94 5.90 -20.70
N ALA A 136 23.50 4.91 -20.00
CA ALA A 136 24.95 4.74 -19.90
C ALA A 136 25.58 4.42 -21.28
N ASP A 137 24.92 3.56 -22.07
CA ASP A 137 25.34 3.25 -23.45
C ASP A 137 25.37 4.51 -24.31
N VAL A 138 24.31 5.34 -24.28
CA VAL A 138 24.20 6.57 -25.08
C VAL A 138 25.15 7.67 -24.59
N CYS A 139 25.62 7.58 -23.33
CA CYS A 139 26.68 8.45 -22.79
C CYS A 139 28.10 7.91 -23.07
N ASP A 140 28.24 6.85 -23.86
CA ASP A 140 29.51 6.20 -24.21
C ASP A 140 30.32 5.72 -22.98
N ALA A 141 29.62 5.23 -21.94
CA ALA A 141 30.26 4.69 -20.73
C ALA A 141 31.15 3.47 -21.07
N PRO A 142 32.40 3.40 -20.60
CA PRO A 142 33.26 2.22 -20.74
C PRO A 142 32.68 0.98 -20.07
N ASP A 143 32.90 -0.20 -20.66
CA ASP A 143 32.32 -1.47 -20.18
C ASP A 143 32.71 -1.81 -18.73
N ASP A 144 33.90 -1.42 -18.29
CA ASP A 144 34.42 -1.64 -16.93
C ASP A 144 33.78 -0.72 -15.87
N LEU A 145 33.21 0.41 -16.29
CA LEU A 145 32.52 1.35 -15.41
C LEU A 145 31.00 1.17 -15.40
N ARG A 146 30.43 0.33 -16.27
CA ARG A 146 28.98 0.12 -16.35
C ARG A 146 28.45 -0.68 -15.15
N PRO A 147 27.56 -0.12 -14.32
CA PRO A 147 26.93 -0.88 -13.25
C PRO A 147 26.00 -1.96 -13.81
N SER A 148 25.87 -3.07 -13.08
CA SER A 148 24.95 -4.14 -13.45
C SER A 148 23.48 -3.73 -13.32
N ALA A 149 22.58 -4.45 -14.00
CA ALA A 149 21.15 -4.24 -13.88
C ALA A 149 20.65 -4.30 -12.41
N SER A 150 21.17 -5.25 -11.62
CA SER A 150 20.82 -5.37 -10.19
C SER A 150 21.22 -4.13 -9.39
N GLN A 151 22.36 -3.54 -9.70
CA GLN A 151 22.82 -2.33 -9.01
C GLN A 151 21.99 -1.11 -9.36
N TRP A 152 21.54 -0.98 -10.61
CA TRP A 152 20.59 0.05 -11.00
C TRP A 152 19.22 -0.13 -10.33
N ILE A 153 18.72 -1.36 -10.23
CA ILE A 153 17.49 -1.67 -9.48
C ILE A 153 17.63 -1.18 -8.04
N ASN A 154 18.69 -1.59 -7.33
CA ASN A 154 18.89 -1.21 -5.94
C ASN A 154 18.96 0.31 -5.76
N LEU A 155 19.69 1.04 -6.62
CA LEU A 155 19.75 2.50 -6.56
C LEU A 155 18.38 3.17 -6.77
N VAL A 156 17.59 2.67 -7.73
CA VAL A 156 16.26 3.19 -8.04
C VAL A 156 15.27 2.90 -6.92
N GLU A 157 15.25 1.68 -6.40
CA GLU A 157 14.35 1.26 -5.31
C GLU A 157 14.61 2.08 -4.05
N VAL A 158 15.89 2.33 -3.74
CA VAL A 158 16.33 3.19 -2.65
C VAL A 158 15.86 4.64 -2.82
N CYS A 159 15.79 5.15 -4.05
CA CYS A 159 15.29 6.51 -4.32
C CYS A 159 13.75 6.57 -4.39
N SER A 160 13.09 5.41 -4.50
CA SER A 160 11.64 5.31 -4.59
C SER A 160 10.97 5.80 -3.33
N GLY A 161 9.81 6.46 -3.48
CA GLY A 161 9.09 7.06 -2.37
C GLY A 161 9.37 8.56 -2.18
N THR A 162 10.51 9.06 -2.68
CA THR A 162 10.95 10.46 -2.47
C THR A 162 9.96 11.48 -3.02
N LEU A 163 9.27 11.16 -4.12
CA LEU A 163 8.36 12.09 -4.81
C LEU A 163 6.87 11.78 -4.57
N LYS A 164 6.53 10.80 -3.72
CA LYS A 164 5.15 10.31 -3.54
C LYS A 164 4.19 11.33 -2.97
N SER A 165 4.66 12.27 -2.14
CA SER A 165 3.85 13.38 -1.63
C SER A 165 3.69 14.52 -2.63
N THR A 166 4.48 14.54 -3.71
CA THR A 166 4.49 15.63 -4.69
C THR A 166 3.43 15.44 -5.76
N THR A 167 3.17 16.50 -6.53
CA THR A 167 2.24 16.47 -7.67
C THR A 167 2.89 15.95 -8.97
N PHE A 168 4.18 15.56 -8.95
CA PHE A 168 4.90 15.14 -10.15
C PHE A 168 4.21 13.97 -10.85
N SER A 169 3.86 12.91 -10.09
CA SER A 169 3.23 11.71 -10.65
C SER A 169 1.84 12.00 -11.25
N CYS A 170 1.13 13.00 -10.74
CA CYS A 170 -0.13 13.47 -11.33
C CYS A 170 0.06 14.22 -12.64
N ILE A 171 1.06 15.09 -12.73
CA ILE A 171 1.40 15.80 -13.98
C ILE A 171 1.87 14.80 -15.02
N ALA A 172 2.71 13.84 -14.63
CA ALA A 172 3.15 12.76 -15.49
C ALA A 172 1.96 11.94 -16.02
N GLU A 173 1.02 11.53 -15.16
CA GLU A 173 -0.19 10.83 -15.62
C GLU A 173 -1.00 11.70 -16.58
N GLN A 174 -1.25 12.96 -16.26
CA GLN A 174 -2.00 13.88 -17.11
C GLN A 174 -1.38 13.96 -18.52
N PHE A 175 -0.08 14.25 -18.60
CA PHE A 175 0.61 14.32 -19.90
C PHE A 175 0.56 12.97 -20.62
N MET A 176 0.82 11.86 -19.93
CA MET A 176 0.70 10.52 -20.54
C MET A 176 -0.71 10.19 -21.04
N THR A 177 -1.78 10.72 -20.44
CA THR A 177 -3.17 10.47 -20.87
C THR A 177 -3.59 11.21 -22.13
N PHE A 178 -2.88 12.28 -22.49
CA PHE A 178 -3.10 13.01 -23.75
C PHE A 178 -2.82 12.15 -24.98
N HIS A 179 -1.94 11.14 -24.84
CA HIS A 179 -1.80 10.08 -25.82
C HIS A 179 -3.10 9.25 -25.86
N ARG A 180 -3.98 9.57 -26.81
CA ARG A 180 -5.20 8.79 -27.11
C ARG A 180 -4.93 7.82 -28.25
N PRO A 181 -4.75 6.51 -28.02
CA PRO A 181 -4.81 5.56 -29.12
C PRO A 181 -6.23 4.98 -29.23
N HIS A 182 -6.68 4.79 -30.48
CA HIS A 182 -7.68 3.80 -30.87
C HIS A 182 -7.15 2.34 -30.69
N VAL A 183 -6.12 2.11 -29.87
CA VAL A 183 -5.34 0.85 -29.82
C VAL A 183 -5.04 0.43 -28.37
N ARG A 184 -4.81 -0.87 -28.17
CA ARG A 184 -4.74 -1.62 -26.90
C ARG A 184 -3.75 -1.02 -25.90
N ASP A 185 -4.05 -1.14 -24.60
CA ASP A 185 -3.25 -0.61 -23.49
C ASP A 185 -1.88 -1.34 -23.28
N ASP A 186 -1.44 -2.18 -24.24
CA ASP A 186 -0.36 -3.17 -24.07
C ASP A 186 0.97 -2.73 -24.75
N TYR A 187 1.29 -1.43 -24.72
CA TYR A 187 2.51 -0.86 -25.31
C TYR A 187 3.67 -0.79 -24.30
N ALA A 188 4.84 -1.27 -24.70
CA ALA A 188 6.10 -0.98 -24.03
C ALA A 188 6.99 -0.18 -24.98
N ASP A 189 7.46 0.98 -24.53
CA ASP A 189 8.39 1.82 -25.28
C ASP A 189 9.81 1.23 -25.20
N GLU A 190 10.57 1.35 -26.29
CA GLU A 190 11.95 0.84 -26.34
C GLU A 190 12.87 1.66 -25.42
N ALA A 191 13.47 1.01 -24.43
CA ALA A 191 14.32 1.67 -23.42
C ALA A 191 15.48 2.48 -24.03
N GLY A 192 16.01 2.05 -25.18
CA GLY A 192 17.04 2.77 -25.92
C GLY A 192 16.57 4.12 -26.45
N ASP A 193 15.36 4.21 -26.96
CA ASP A 193 14.81 5.46 -27.48
C ASP A 193 14.40 6.40 -26.35
N VAL A 194 13.87 5.86 -25.25
CA VAL A 194 13.59 6.63 -24.02
C VAL A 194 14.88 7.26 -23.48
N ALA A 195 15.98 6.49 -23.43
CA ALA A 195 17.29 7.00 -22.98
C ALA A 195 17.82 8.13 -23.88
N LYS A 196 17.74 8.00 -25.21
CA LYS A 196 18.14 9.05 -26.16
C LYS A 196 17.29 10.33 -25.98
N ALA A 197 15.98 10.18 -25.82
CA ALA A 197 15.08 11.29 -25.61
C ALA A 197 15.36 12.01 -24.27
N LEU A 198 15.62 11.26 -23.19
CA LEU A 198 16.04 11.83 -21.90
C LEU A 198 17.34 12.63 -22.03
N LEU A 199 18.35 12.10 -22.72
CA LEU A 199 19.60 12.82 -22.96
C LEU A 199 19.39 14.09 -23.79
N ALA A 200 18.52 14.05 -24.79
CA ALA A 200 18.20 15.21 -25.60
C ALA A 200 17.56 16.33 -24.75
N VAL A 201 16.62 15.98 -23.88
CA VAL A 201 16.00 16.93 -22.93
C VAL A 201 17.03 17.45 -21.92
N ALA A 202 17.96 16.62 -21.45
CA ALA A 202 19.06 17.06 -20.61
C ALA A 202 19.93 18.12 -21.32
N ARG A 203 20.25 17.90 -22.61
CA ARG A 203 20.99 18.85 -23.45
C ARG A 203 20.23 20.17 -23.67
N VAL A 204 18.90 20.12 -23.76
CA VAL A 204 18.09 21.36 -23.79
C VAL A 204 18.19 22.10 -22.47
N SER A 205 18.05 21.40 -21.33
CA SER A 205 18.12 22.02 -20.00
C SER A 205 19.48 22.65 -19.68
N SER A 206 20.57 22.09 -20.21
CA SER A 206 21.93 22.61 -20.04
C SER A 206 22.28 23.73 -21.03
N GLY A 207 21.41 24.00 -22.01
CA GLY A 207 21.63 25.02 -23.05
C GLY A 207 22.49 24.55 -24.23
N VAL A 208 22.84 23.26 -24.29
CA VAL A 208 23.57 22.66 -25.42
C VAL A 208 22.68 22.56 -26.66
N LEU A 209 21.38 22.27 -26.47
CA LEU A 209 20.36 22.28 -27.51
C LEU A 209 19.36 23.41 -27.28
N SER A 210 18.91 24.05 -28.36
CA SER A 210 17.97 25.18 -28.27
C SER A 210 16.52 24.74 -28.04
N SER A 211 16.13 23.61 -28.60
CA SER A 211 14.80 22.98 -28.48
C SER A 211 14.87 21.53 -28.93
N VAL A 212 13.89 20.72 -28.52
CA VAL A 212 13.75 19.32 -28.96
C VAL A 212 12.29 18.97 -29.22
N THR A 213 12.06 18.14 -30.24
CA THR A 213 10.74 17.58 -30.56
C THR A 213 10.74 16.08 -30.27
N LEU A 214 9.78 15.59 -29.49
CA LEU A 214 9.59 14.19 -29.20
C LEU A 214 8.31 13.68 -29.85
N THR A 215 8.42 12.64 -30.66
CA THR A 215 7.27 11.98 -31.30
C THR A 215 7.18 10.54 -30.82
N GLY A 216 6.00 10.10 -30.38
CA GLY A 216 5.83 8.71 -29.96
C GLY A 216 4.67 8.48 -29.00
N GLY A 217 4.83 7.48 -28.14
CA GLY A 217 3.83 6.99 -27.20
C GLY A 217 3.75 7.75 -25.86
N ARG A 218 3.29 7.04 -24.82
CA ARG A 218 3.10 7.62 -23.48
C ARG A 218 4.41 8.09 -22.84
N SER A 219 5.56 7.45 -23.12
CA SER A 219 6.85 7.91 -22.58
C SER A 219 7.19 9.35 -22.95
N CYS A 220 6.77 9.85 -24.12
CA CYS A 220 6.97 11.25 -24.48
C CYS A 220 6.29 12.20 -23.49
N GLY A 221 5.08 11.86 -23.02
CA GLY A 221 4.35 12.63 -22.01
C GLY A 221 5.06 12.62 -20.66
N TRP A 222 5.60 11.47 -20.26
CA TRP A 222 6.38 11.36 -19.02
C TRP A 222 7.68 12.17 -19.08
N ILE A 223 8.44 12.11 -20.18
CA ILE A 223 9.65 12.92 -20.38
C ILE A 223 9.31 14.42 -20.36
N ALA A 224 8.20 14.81 -21.00
CA ALA A 224 7.69 16.18 -20.93
C ALA A 224 7.36 16.64 -19.51
N ALA A 225 6.83 15.75 -18.67
CA ALA A 225 6.58 16.08 -17.27
C ALA A 225 7.89 16.33 -16.50
N ILE A 226 8.97 15.61 -16.78
CA ILE A 226 10.30 15.88 -16.19
C ILE A 226 10.81 17.25 -16.65
N GLY A 227 10.73 17.52 -17.95
CA GLY A 227 11.11 18.79 -18.56
C GLY A 227 10.40 19.98 -17.92
N PHE A 228 9.08 19.90 -17.83
CA PHE A 228 8.24 20.93 -17.24
C PHE A 228 8.45 21.07 -15.72
N TYR A 229 8.48 19.95 -14.98
CA TYR A 229 8.38 20.00 -13.52
C TYR A 229 9.72 20.28 -12.83
N PHE A 230 10.82 19.71 -13.32
CA PHE A 230 12.14 19.82 -12.69
C PHE A 230 13.12 20.68 -13.48
N LEU A 231 13.12 20.56 -14.81
CA LEU A 231 14.06 21.28 -15.66
C LEU A 231 13.60 22.69 -16.04
N GLY A 232 12.35 23.05 -15.73
CA GLY A 232 11.79 24.37 -15.97
C GLY A 232 11.70 24.71 -17.46
N LEU A 233 11.49 23.70 -18.31
CA LEU A 233 11.33 23.88 -19.74
C LEU A 233 9.88 24.23 -20.07
N GLU A 234 9.71 25.12 -21.03
CA GLU A 234 8.41 25.39 -21.63
C GLU A 234 8.04 24.26 -22.59
N VAL A 235 6.85 23.70 -22.38
CA VAL A 235 6.37 22.47 -23.03
C VAL A 235 5.09 22.73 -23.81
N GLU A 236 5.05 22.20 -25.03
CA GLU A 236 3.84 22.09 -25.83
C GLU A 236 3.56 20.62 -26.15
N ILE A 237 2.30 20.20 -26.04
CA ILE A 237 1.86 18.84 -26.34
C ILE A 237 0.75 18.90 -27.38
N ARG A 238 0.91 18.15 -28.46
CA ARG A 238 -0.04 18.06 -29.58
C ARG A 238 -0.54 16.63 -29.78
N ASN A 239 -1.75 16.51 -30.31
CA ASN A 239 -2.31 15.24 -30.75
C ASN A 239 -1.69 14.79 -32.10
N ALA A 240 -2.16 13.66 -32.63
CA ALA A 240 -1.72 13.13 -33.93
C ALA A 240 -2.12 14.01 -35.12
N ASP A 241 -3.20 14.77 -34.97
CA ASP A 241 -3.73 15.72 -35.95
C ASP A 241 -3.05 17.10 -35.84
N ASN A 242 -2.04 17.23 -34.96
CA ASN A 242 -1.29 18.45 -34.66
C ASN A 242 -2.12 19.57 -33.97
N ASP A 243 -3.26 19.25 -33.36
CA ASP A 243 -3.98 20.13 -32.45
C ASP A 243 -3.28 20.24 -31.09
N ILE A 244 -3.29 21.44 -30.52
CA ILE A 244 -2.68 21.74 -29.22
C ILE A 244 -3.55 21.17 -28.10
N LEU A 245 -3.01 20.21 -27.35
CA LEU A 245 -3.64 19.63 -26.16
C LEU A 245 -3.20 20.36 -24.87
N TYR A 246 -1.97 20.85 -24.84
CA TYR A 246 -1.39 21.57 -23.72
C TYR A 246 -0.29 22.50 -24.18
N LYS A 247 -0.18 23.67 -23.55
CA LYS A 247 0.88 24.65 -23.77
C LYS A 247 1.17 25.37 -22.47
N SER A 248 2.43 25.41 -22.03
CA SER A 248 2.81 26.03 -20.75
C SER A 248 2.91 27.56 -20.80
N THR A 249 3.13 28.14 -21.98
CA THR A 249 3.33 29.57 -22.20
C THR A 249 2.52 30.06 -23.40
N ALA A 250 2.17 31.35 -23.42
CA ALA A 250 1.54 31.97 -24.58
C ALA A 250 2.55 32.23 -25.71
N ASP A 251 3.82 32.44 -25.37
CA ASP A 251 4.90 32.76 -26.29
C ASP A 251 5.43 31.51 -27.03
N ASP A 252 5.26 31.46 -28.35
CA ASP A 252 5.71 30.33 -29.17
C ASP A 252 7.24 30.20 -29.22
N ASP A 253 7.97 31.32 -29.20
CA ASP A 253 9.43 31.32 -29.29
C ASP A 253 10.10 30.86 -27.98
N ALA A 254 9.33 30.81 -26.90
CA ALA A 254 9.77 30.33 -25.61
C ALA A 254 9.73 28.80 -25.49
N ILE A 255 9.02 28.08 -26.37
CA ILE A 255 8.84 26.62 -26.29
C ILE A 255 10.16 25.91 -26.56
N ARG A 256 10.59 25.07 -25.60
CA ARG A 256 11.86 24.34 -25.67
C ARG A 256 11.66 22.84 -25.86
N LEU A 257 10.46 22.33 -25.56
CA LEU A 257 10.11 20.92 -25.70
C LEU A 257 8.73 20.77 -26.34
N LEU A 258 8.70 20.22 -27.54
CA LEU A 258 7.46 19.91 -28.26
C LEU A 258 7.22 18.39 -28.23
N VAL A 259 6.03 17.97 -27.82
CA VAL A 259 5.60 16.56 -27.90
C VAL A 259 4.48 16.41 -28.91
N ILE A 260 4.61 15.43 -29.81
CA ILE A 260 3.58 15.09 -30.80
C ILE A 260 3.23 13.61 -30.63
N TYR A 261 1.99 13.31 -30.23
CA TYR A 261 1.53 11.92 -30.12
C TYR A 261 1.12 11.38 -31.48
N GLY A 262 1.68 10.27 -31.93
CA GLY A 262 1.22 9.62 -33.17
C GLY A 262 2.19 8.60 -33.74
N THR A 263 1.68 7.74 -34.61
CA THR A 263 2.46 6.79 -35.41
C THR A 263 2.88 7.45 -36.73
N GLY A 264 3.69 8.51 -36.65
CA GLY A 264 4.10 9.30 -37.81
C GLY A 264 5.55 9.07 -38.17
N GLN A 265 5.81 8.62 -39.41
CA GLN A 265 7.15 8.50 -40.01
C GLN A 265 8.02 9.74 -39.76
N PRO A 266 9.35 9.60 -39.72
CA PRO A 266 10.28 10.72 -39.60
C PRO A 266 10.03 11.71 -40.74
N SER A 267 9.32 12.81 -40.46
CA SER A 267 9.23 13.93 -41.39
C SER A 267 10.60 14.55 -41.49
N ASN A 268 11.24 14.43 -42.66
CA ASN A 268 12.51 15.08 -43.00
C ASN A 268 12.34 16.62 -43.18
N GLN A 269 11.52 17.28 -42.36
CA GLN A 269 11.57 18.73 -42.24
C GLN A 269 12.59 19.10 -41.18
N VAL A 270 13.85 19.13 -41.61
CA VAL A 270 14.98 19.67 -40.86
C VAL A 270 14.75 21.17 -40.68
N GLN A 271 14.22 21.58 -39.53
CA GLN A 271 14.44 22.93 -39.02
C GLN A 271 15.81 22.95 -38.35
N VAL A 272 16.66 23.88 -38.78
CA VAL A 272 18.13 23.85 -38.65
C VAL A 272 18.66 23.94 -37.20
N ASN A 273 17.78 24.08 -36.19
CA ASN A 273 18.15 24.13 -34.76
C ASN A 273 17.32 23.22 -33.83
N SER A 274 16.42 22.39 -34.37
CA SER A 274 15.54 21.49 -33.61
C SER A 274 15.83 20.04 -33.96
N THR A 275 16.17 19.20 -32.98
CA THR A 275 16.31 17.75 -33.17
C THR A 275 15.01 17.04 -32.82
N ALA A 276 14.56 16.16 -33.72
CA ALA A 276 13.38 15.33 -33.51
C ALA A 276 13.80 13.90 -33.10
N TYR A 277 13.21 13.39 -32.03
CA TYR A 277 13.43 12.02 -31.55
C TYR A 277 12.12 11.24 -31.63
N PHE A 278 12.20 10.05 -32.19
CA PHE A 278 11.08 9.12 -32.23
C PHE A 278 11.26 8.06 -31.15
N ILE A 279 10.24 7.86 -30.31
CA ILE A 279 10.21 6.76 -29.34
C ILE A 279 9.39 5.63 -29.92
N SER A 280 10.09 4.57 -30.33
CA SER A 280 9.46 3.38 -30.90
C SER A 280 8.67 2.63 -29.84
N SER A 281 7.38 2.40 -30.10
CA SER A 281 6.54 1.52 -29.29
C SER A 281 6.48 0.15 -29.95
N VAL A 282 6.85 -0.90 -29.22
CA VAL A 282 6.79 -2.27 -29.75
C VAL A 282 5.46 -2.90 -29.37
N ASP A 283 4.67 -3.29 -30.38
CA ASP A 283 3.50 -4.16 -30.18
C ASP A 283 4.01 -5.52 -29.68
N LYS A 284 3.89 -5.81 -28.38
CA LYS A 284 4.19 -7.15 -27.88
C LYS A 284 3.08 -8.11 -28.31
N VAL A 285 3.32 -8.81 -29.42
CA VAL A 285 2.50 -9.93 -29.94
C VAL A 285 2.48 -11.16 -29.01
N MET A 286 3.03 -11.09 -27.78
CA MET A 286 2.90 -12.17 -26.79
C MET A 286 1.61 -12.08 -25.98
N SER A 287 0.49 -12.22 -26.67
CA SER A 287 -0.81 -12.53 -26.06
C SER A 287 -0.88 -14.03 -25.73
N SER A 288 -0.38 -14.43 -24.56
CA SER A 288 -0.72 -15.76 -23.98
C SER A 288 -0.62 -15.87 -22.46
N TYR A 289 -0.15 -14.85 -21.74
CA TYR A 289 -0.25 -14.78 -20.28
C TYR A 289 -1.00 -13.51 -19.88
N GLY A 290 -2.04 -13.65 -19.05
CA GLY A 290 -3.04 -12.60 -18.75
C GLY A 290 -2.46 -11.22 -18.46
N GLN A 291 -3.14 -10.18 -18.95
CA GLN A 291 -2.75 -8.76 -18.86
C GLN A 291 -2.26 -8.38 -17.46
N ARG A 292 -0.95 -8.18 -17.36
CA ARG A 292 -0.22 -7.76 -16.17
C ARG A 292 -0.25 -6.22 -16.09
N LEU A 293 -1.11 -5.66 -15.24
CA LEU A 293 -1.32 -4.20 -15.13
C LEU A 293 -0.10 -3.44 -14.59
N ASP A 294 0.81 -4.13 -13.89
CA ASP A 294 2.12 -3.63 -13.44
C ASP A 294 3.08 -3.31 -14.60
N SER A 295 2.84 -3.84 -15.79
CA SER A 295 3.63 -3.54 -16.99
C SER A 295 3.20 -2.25 -17.72
N ILE A 296 2.11 -1.61 -17.29
CA ILE A 296 1.57 -0.40 -17.92
C ILE A 296 2.09 0.84 -17.19
N LEU A 297 2.67 1.79 -17.94
CA LEU A 297 3.06 3.10 -17.41
C LEU A 297 1.84 3.78 -16.76
N SER A 298 1.92 4.11 -15.47
CA SER A 298 0.83 4.78 -14.75
C SER A 298 1.39 5.69 -13.68
N GLY A 299 0.84 6.89 -13.58
CA GLY A 299 1.05 7.79 -12.47
C GLY A 299 -0.14 7.82 -11.51
N ALA A 300 -0.05 8.74 -10.55
CA ALA A 300 -1.09 9.00 -9.56
C ALA A 300 -2.18 9.92 -10.11
N VAL A 301 -3.37 9.84 -9.55
CA VAL A 301 -4.49 10.74 -9.84
C VAL A 301 -4.90 11.48 -8.57
N PRO A 302 -5.24 12.78 -8.64
CA PRO A 302 -5.73 13.53 -7.49
C PRO A 302 -7.02 12.92 -6.90
N TRP A 303 -7.16 12.90 -5.57
CA TRP A 303 -8.34 12.37 -4.87
C TRP A 303 -9.66 13.00 -5.31
N ASP A 304 -9.65 14.29 -5.61
CA ASP A 304 -10.82 15.08 -6.03
C ASP A 304 -11.44 14.65 -7.38
N SER A 305 -10.72 13.84 -8.16
CA SER A 305 -11.07 13.50 -9.54
C SER A 305 -10.57 12.11 -9.93
N CYS A 306 -10.22 11.28 -8.95
CA CYS A 306 -9.60 9.98 -9.15
C CYS A 306 -10.54 8.97 -9.82
N LEU A 307 -11.84 8.97 -9.50
CA LEU A 307 -12.84 8.06 -10.05
C LEU A 307 -13.14 8.44 -11.50
N PHE A 308 -13.43 9.71 -11.77
CA PHE A 308 -13.66 10.22 -13.12
C PHE A 308 -12.44 10.06 -14.03
N LYS A 309 -11.23 10.43 -13.58
CA LYS A 309 -10.00 10.27 -14.41
C LYS A 309 -9.68 8.80 -14.69
N THR A 310 -10.11 7.88 -13.83
CA THR A 310 -9.85 6.45 -14.01
C THR A 310 -10.92 5.77 -14.87
N PHE A 311 -12.20 5.98 -14.58
CA PHE A 311 -13.32 5.25 -15.15
C PHE A 311 -14.09 6.04 -16.23
N GLY A 312 -13.85 7.35 -16.33
CA GLY A 312 -14.38 8.23 -17.38
C GLY A 312 -15.91 8.26 -17.41
N ASP A 313 -16.46 8.22 -18.62
CA ASP A 313 -17.91 8.31 -18.87
C ASP A 313 -18.74 7.25 -18.14
N ARG A 314 -18.14 6.12 -17.74
CA ARG A 314 -18.86 5.09 -16.98
C ARG A 314 -19.10 5.49 -15.54
N PHE A 315 -18.18 6.25 -14.95
CA PHE A 315 -18.43 6.87 -13.64
C PHE A 315 -19.52 7.95 -13.75
N ASN A 316 -19.49 8.80 -14.79
CA ASN A 316 -20.56 9.78 -15.00
C ASN A 316 -21.93 9.11 -15.11
N ARG A 317 -22.05 8.02 -15.89
CA ARG A 317 -23.31 7.26 -15.99
C ARG A 317 -23.75 6.62 -14.67
N LEU A 318 -22.81 6.25 -13.79
CA LEU A 318 -23.15 5.79 -12.44
C LEU A 318 -23.67 6.96 -11.59
N MET A 319 -23.04 8.13 -11.70
CA MET A 319 -23.46 9.37 -11.03
C MET A 319 -24.75 9.99 -11.61
N ASP A 320 -25.21 9.54 -12.78
CA ASP A 320 -26.54 9.87 -13.31
C ASP A 320 -27.62 8.99 -12.65
N ALA A 321 -27.27 7.77 -12.24
CA ALA A 321 -28.14 6.81 -11.53
C ALA A 321 -28.05 6.98 -10.00
N ARG A 322 -28.20 8.22 -9.52
CA ARG A 322 -27.94 8.60 -8.11
C ARG A 322 -28.80 7.88 -7.10
N GLN A 323 -30.07 7.63 -7.44
CA GLN A 323 -31.03 6.96 -6.56
C GLN A 323 -30.59 5.52 -6.31
N ASP A 324 -30.40 4.75 -7.37
CA ASP A 324 -30.01 3.34 -7.29
C ASP A 324 -28.62 3.20 -6.64
N PHE A 325 -27.67 4.05 -7.01
CA PHE A 325 -26.32 4.01 -6.43
C PHE A 325 -26.30 4.45 -4.96
N GLY A 326 -27.04 5.50 -4.59
CA GLY A 326 -27.17 5.95 -3.21
C GLY A 326 -27.84 4.89 -2.32
N ARG A 327 -28.92 4.26 -2.81
CA ARG A 327 -29.62 3.15 -2.13
C ARG A 327 -28.69 1.96 -1.91
N LEU A 328 -27.89 1.60 -2.92
CA LEU A 328 -26.89 0.53 -2.80
C LEU A 328 -25.85 0.84 -1.70
N MET A 329 -25.35 2.07 -1.65
CA MET A 329 -24.39 2.51 -0.63
C MET A 329 -25.00 2.54 0.77
N GLY A 330 -26.24 3.02 0.91
CA GLY A 330 -26.97 3.04 2.17
C GLY A 330 -27.25 1.64 2.71
N ALA A 331 -27.69 0.73 1.83
CA ALA A 331 -27.89 -0.68 2.16
C ALA A 331 -26.58 -1.37 2.61
N ALA A 332 -25.46 -1.08 1.94
CA ALA A 332 -24.15 -1.59 2.35
C ALA A 332 -23.73 -1.05 3.73
N ALA A 333 -23.91 0.24 3.97
CA ALA A 333 -23.63 0.87 5.25
C ALA A 333 -24.44 0.25 6.40
N GLY A 334 -25.72 -0.05 6.16
CA GLY A 334 -26.60 -0.72 7.12
C GLY A 334 -26.17 -2.15 7.44
N VAL A 335 -25.76 -2.93 6.43
CA VAL A 335 -25.18 -4.27 6.65
C VAL A 335 -23.89 -4.19 7.48
N PHE A 336 -23.00 -3.25 7.16
CA PHE A 336 -21.75 -3.06 7.93
C PHE A 336 -22.04 -2.66 9.39
N GLU A 337 -23.03 -1.80 9.62
CA GLU A 337 -23.44 -1.41 10.96
C GLU A 337 -24.03 -2.58 11.74
N ALA A 338 -24.86 -3.40 11.10
CA ALA A 338 -25.40 -4.61 11.71
C ALA A 338 -24.31 -5.61 12.10
N LEU A 339 -23.33 -5.84 11.21
CA LEU A 339 -22.18 -6.69 11.50
C LEU A 339 -21.33 -6.16 12.66
N THR A 340 -21.17 -4.83 12.76
CA THR A 340 -20.51 -4.18 13.91
C THR A 340 -21.26 -4.49 15.21
N ASN A 341 -22.59 -4.49 15.16
CA ASN A 341 -23.46 -4.79 16.29
C ASN A 341 -23.68 -6.30 16.53
N SER A 342 -22.97 -7.17 15.81
CA SER A 342 -23.15 -8.63 15.80
C SER A 342 -24.58 -9.10 15.48
N ASP A 343 -25.35 -8.29 14.75
CA ASP A 343 -26.61 -8.74 14.16
C ASP A 343 -26.31 -9.39 12.81
N THR A 344 -26.52 -10.70 12.72
CA THR A 344 -26.26 -11.47 11.50
C THR A 344 -27.51 -11.69 10.67
N GLY A 345 -28.70 -11.41 11.21
CA GLY A 345 -30.00 -11.77 10.62
C GLY A 345 -30.14 -13.26 10.26
N GLY A 346 -29.24 -14.14 10.72
CA GLY A 346 -29.11 -15.52 10.22
C GLY A 346 -28.58 -15.67 8.79
N ILE A 347 -28.21 -14.56 8.13
CA ILE A 347 -27.65 -14.50 6.76
C ILE A 347 -26.13 -14.68 6.79
N PHE A 348 -25.48 -14.05 7.77
CA PHE A 348 -24.04 -14.13 7.95
C PHE A 348 -23.67 -15.25 8.92
N GLY A 349 -22.67 -16.06 8.54
CA GLY A 349 -22.15 -17.11 9.40
C GLY A 349 -21.29 -16.55 10.54
N PHE A 350 -21.03 -17.39 11.54
CA PHE A 350 -20.09 -17.08 12.63
C PHE A 350 -18.68 -16.75 12.10
N ASP A 351 -18.20 -17.51 11.12
CA ASP A 351 -16.91 -17.26 10.48
C ASP A 351 -16.87 -15.93 9.71
N ASP A 352 -17.99 -15.51 9.11
CA ASP A 352 -18.10 -14.23 8.39
C ASP A 352 -17.99 -13.04 9.37
N CYS A 353 -18.58 -13.15 10.55
CA CYS A 353 -18.53 -12.09 11.57
C CYS A 353 -17.18 -11.99 12.26
N ILE A 354 -16.50 -13.11 12.51
CA ILE A 354 -15.16 -13.12 13.14
C ILE A 354 -14.07 -12.61 12.21
N SER A 355 -14.23 -12.84 10.91
CA SER A 355 -13.25 -12.39 9.90
C SER A 355 -13.44 -10.93 9.50
N TRP A 356 -14.62 -10.36 9.79
CA TRP A 356 -14.95 -8.98 9.45
C TRP A 356 -14.18 -7.98 10.32
N PHE A 357 -13.59 -6.97 9.67
CA PHE A 357 -12.60 -6.05 10.24
C PHE A 357 -13.05 -4.58 10.11
N GLY A 358 -14.27 -4.27 10.53
CA GLY A 358 -14.86 -2.94 10.38
C GLY A 358 -14.99 -2.15 11.68
N PHE A 359 -13.90 -1.99 12.43
CA PHE A 359 -13.95 -1.30 13.72
C PHE A 359 -13.88 0.22 13.60
N GLN A 360 -13.40 0.77 12.48
CA GLN A 360 -13.30 2.22 12.32
C GLN A 360 -14.67 2.83 12.07
N GLN A 361 -14.97 3.95 12.72
CA GLN A 361 -16.23 4.67 12.53
C GLN A 361 -16.54 4.95 11.04
N GLY A 362 -15.51 5.20 10.22
CA GLY A 362 -15.65 5.42 8.78
C GLY A 362 -16.03 4.20 7.93
N GLN A 363 -16.20 3.01 8.52
CA GLN A 363 -16.42 1.75 7.80
C GLN A 363 -17.87 1.22 7.87
N TYR A 364 -18.73 1.82 8.69
CA TYR A 364 -20.11 1.34 8.87
C TYR A 364 -21.09 2.49 9.14
N GLY A 365 -22.39 2.23 8.93
CA GLY A 365 -23.49 3.14 9.26
C GLY A 365 -23.31 4.54 8.68
N HIS A 366 -23.69 5.57 9.44
CA HIS A 366 -23.52 6.96 9.02
C HIS A 366 -22.05 7.35 8.79
N GLY A 367 -21.12 6.78 9.56
CA GLY A 367 -19.70 7.08 9.38
C GLY A 367 -19.16 6.60 8.04
N PHE A 368 -19.68 5.50 7.48
CA PHE A 368 -19.39 5.09 6.10
C PHE A 368 -19.87 6.11 5.06
N SER A 369 -21.08 6.65 5.25
CA SER A 369 -21.63 7.70 4.36
C SER A 369 -20.79 8.98 4.41
N ASP A 370 -20.37 9.40 5.60
CA ASP A 370 -19.50 10.55 5.80
C ASP A 370 -18.11 10.33 5.19
N SER A 371 -17.57 9.11 5.35
CA SER A 371 -16.32 8.68 4.71
C SER A 371 -16.40 8.72 3.19
N ALA A 372 -17.52 8.33 2.59
CA ALA A 372 -17.68 8.34 1.14
C ALA A 372 -17.45 9.75 0.55
N SER A 373 -18.05 10.76 1.16
CA SER A 373 -17.96 12.15 0.69
C SER A 373 -16.62 12.81 1.05
N SER A 374 -16.04 12.46 2.19
CA SER A 374 -14.76 13.03 2.64
C SER A 374 -13.54 12.43 1.91
N LEU A 375 -13.54 11.12 1.65
CA LEU A 375 -12.46 10.44 0.95
C LEU A 375 -12.54 10.64 -0.57
N PHE A 376 -13.75 10.69 -1.12
CA PHE A 376 -14.01 10.89 -2.54
C PHE A 376 -14.96 12.06 -2.76
N PRO A 377 -14.45 13.30 -2.89
CA PRO A 377 -15.27 14.49 -3.10
C PRO A 377 -16.22 14.40 -4.30
N GLU A 378 -15.88 13.57 -5.30
CA GLU A 378 -16.73 13.27 -6.47
C GLU A 378 -18.08 12.64 -6.09
N LEU A 379 -18.16 11.99 -4.92
CA LEU A 379 -19.37 11.33 -4.41
C LEU A 379 -20.24 12.27 -3.57
N LEU A 380 -19.80 13.49 -3.26
CA LEU A 380 -20.57 14.48 -2.49
C LEU A 380 -22.02 14.68 -3.01
N PRO A 381 -22.29 14.70 -4.34
CA PRO A 381 -23.66 14.81 -4.86
C PRO A 381 -24.58 13.63 -4.53
N LEU A 382 -24.05 12.50 -4.07
CA LEU A 382 -24.83 11.32 -3.67
C LEU A 382 -25.33 11.40 -2.23
N GLY A 383 -24.79 12.28 -1.38
CA GLY A 383 -25.13 12.35 0.04
C GLY A 383 -26.65 12.29 0.34
N PRO A 384 -27.51 13.07 -0.35
CA PRO A 384 -28.97 13.03 -0.12
C PRO A 384 -29.65 11.71 -0.50
N TYR A 385 -28.97 10.84 -1.25
CA TYR A 385 -29.49 9.56 -1.73
C TYR A 385 -28.92 8.36 -0.96
N ILE A 386 -27.90 8.58 -0.12
CA ILE A 386 -27.37 7.55 0.79
C ILE A 386 -28.24 7.57 2.04
N ASP A 387 -29.35 6.83 1.99
CA ASP A 387 -30.24 6.69 3.13
C ASP A 387 -29.76 5.54 4.03
N VAL A 388 -29.32 5.88 5.23
CA VAL A 388 -28.99 4.91 6.28
C VAL A 388 -30.19 4.89 7.22
N GLU A 389 -31.19 4.08 6.90
CA GLU A 389 -32.41 3.97 7.70
C GLU A 389 -32.11 3.34 9.06
N THR A 390 -32.30 4.11 10.12
CA THR A 390 -32.14 3.61 11.49
C THR A 390 -33.20 2.55 11.81
N GLY A 391 -32.76 1.32 12.10
CA GLY A 391 -33.64 0.22 12.51
C GLY A 391 -34.10 -0.71 11.38
N MET A 392 -33.57 -0.56 10.17
CA MET A 392 -33.71 -1.56 9.09
C MET A 392 -33.10 -2.89 9.53
N SER A 393 -33.79 -4.01 9.25
CA SER A 393 -33.23 -5.33 9.56
C SER A 393 -32.12 -5.70 8.57
N VAL A 394 -31.21 -6.60 8.97
CA VAL A 394 -30.14 -7.09 8.09
C VAL A 394 -30.68 -7.72 6.81
N ALA A 395 -31.81 -8.44 6.90
CA ALA A 395 -32.45 -9.06 5.75
C ALA A 395 -32.97 -8.02 4.76
N ASP A 396 -33.63 -6.97 5.27
CA ASP A 396 -34.13 -5.87 4.43
C ASP A 396 -32.98 -5.11 3.77
N ALA A 397 -31.87 -4.90 4.47
CA ALA A 397 -30.68 -4.25 3.93
C ALA A 397 -30.02 -5.09 2.82
N VAL A 398 -29.93 -6.42 2.99
CA VAL A 398 -29.41 -7.34 1.96
C VAL A 398 -30.33 -7.37 0.73
N GLU A 399 -31.65 -7.37 0.92
CA GLU A 399 -32.62 -7.31 -0.18
C GLU A 399 -32.53 -5.98 -0.92
N ALA A 400 -32.47 -4.85 -0.20
CA ALA A 400 -32.32 -3.52 -0.79
C ALA A 400 -31.02 -3.39 -1.60
N TYR A 401 -29.92 -3.96 -1.10
CA TYR A 401 -28.64 -4.01 -1.83
C TYR A 401 -28.76 -4.80 -3.13
N THR A 402 -29.42 -5.95 -3.09
CA THR A 402 -29.62 -6.83 -4.25
C THR A 402 -30.47 -6.13 -5.30
N GLN A 403 -31.60 -5.55 -4.89
CA GLN A 403 -32.52 -4.83 -5.78
C GLN A 403 -31.83 -3.64 -6.47
N ALA A 404 -31.13 -2.80 -5.71
CA ALA A 404 -30.43 -1.64 -6.27
C ALA A 404 -29.35 -2.05 -7.28
N SER A 405 -28.69 -3.19 -7.06
CA SER A 405 -27.72 -3.76 -8.00
C SER A 405 -28.36 -4.21 -9.32
N GLU A 406 -29.53 -4.84 -9.26
CA GLU A 406 -30.31 -5.25 -10.44
C GLU A 406 -30.80 -4.04 -11.26
N GLU A 407 -31.25 -2.99 -10.58
CA GLU A 407 -31.65 -1.72 -11.18
C GLU A 407 -30.47 -1.09 -11.94
N LEU A 408 -29.29 -1.00 -11.33
CA LEU A 408 -28.05 -0.56 -11.99
C LEU A 408 -27.65 -1.47 -13.18
N ALA A 409 -27.89 -2.77 -13.08
CA ALA A 409 -27.57 -3.71 -14.15
C ALA A 409 -28.46 -3.49 -15.38
N SER A 410 -29.75 -3.20 -15.17
CA SER A 410 -30.72 -2.94 -16.22
C SER A 410 -30.33 -1.75 -17.13
N ILE A 411 -29.72 -0.71 -16.55
CA ILE A 411 -29.26 0.49 -17.28
C ILE A 411 -27.84 0.32 -17.87
N CYS A 412 -27.04 -0.60 -17.33
CA CYS A 412 -25.63 -0.77 -17.66
C CYS A 412 -25.38 -1.18 -19.13
N ASN A 413 -26.18 -2.13 -19.63
CA ASN A 413 -26.09 -2.69 -20.98
C ASN A 413 -24.67 -3.13 -21.37
N CYS A 414 -23.96 -3.83 -20.48
CA CYS A 414 -22.61 -4.36 -20.73
C CYS A 414 -22.62 -5.89 -20.83
N HIS A 415 -21.51 -6.48 -21.27
CA HIS A 415 -21.39 -7.95 -21.39
C HIS A 415 -21.63 -8.71 -20.08
N PHE A 416 -21.37 -8.10 -18.92
CA PHE A 416 -21.61 -8.74 -17.62
C PHE A 416 -23.07 -8.66 -17.14
N CYS A 417 -23.89 -7.77 -17.71
CA CYS A 417 -25.29 -7.58 -17.33
C CYS A 417 -26.27 -8.06 -18.42
N SER A 418 -25.77 -8.46 -19.59
CA SER A 418 -26.58 -8.89 -20.74
C SER A 418 -26.25 -10.33 -21.12
N VAL A 419 -27.28 -11.13 -21.39
CA VAL A 419 -27.16 -12.52 -21.87
C VAL A 419 -26.64 -12.57 -23.32
N ASP A 420 -26.82 -11.49 -24.08
CA ASP A 420 -26.33 -11.37 -25.45
C ASP A 420 -24.83 -11.02 -25.47
N SER A 421 -24.00 -12.06 -25.66
CA SER A 421 -22.54 -11.98 -25.81
C SER A 421 -22.07 -11.23 -27.07
N SER A 422 -22.99 -10.80 -27.95
CA SER A 422 -22.69 -10.23 -29.27
C SER A 422 -22.54 -8.70 -29.28
N ARG A 423 -22.89 -7.99 -28.20
CA ARG A 423 -22.89 -6.51 -28.19
C ARG A 423 -22.50 -5.94 -26.82
N CYS A 424 -21.21 -5.70 -26.58
CA CYS A 424 -20.67 -4.38 -26.16
C CYS A 424 -19.19 -4.46 -25.72
N MET A 425 -18.29 -3.74 -26.41
CA MET A 425 -16.91 -3.50 -25.97
C MET A 425 -16.80 -2.44 -24.84
N LYS A 426 -17.77 -2.39 -23.92
CA LYS A 426 -17.71 -1.46 -22.77
C LYS A 426 -16.64 -1.93 -21.78
N ARG A 427 -15.71 -1.03 -21.42
CA ARG A 427 -14.57 -1.32 -20.53
C ARG A 427 -14.99 -1.60 -19.06
N TYR A 428 -16.05 -0.94 -18.56
CA TYR A 428 -16.49 -1.02 -17.15
C TYR A 428 -18.00 -1.28 -16.98
N CYS A 429 -18.39 -2.10 -16.01
CA CYS A 429 -19.76 -2.44 -15.62
C CYS A 429 -20.22 -1.54 -14.46
N LEU A 430 -21.47 -1.07 -14.47
CA LEU A 430 -21.99 -0.13 -13.46
C LEU A 430 -22.13 -0.79 -12.07
N PRO A 431 -22.84 -1.92 -11.88
CA PRO A 431 -22.86 -2.62 -10.60
C PRO A 431 -21.47 -2.93 -10.03
N VAL A 432 -20.58 -3.49 -10.86
CA VAL A 432 -19.20 -3.82 -10.43
C VAL A 432 -18.41 -2.58 -10.05
N LEU A 433 -18.60 -1.47 -10.76
CA LEU A 433 -17.97 -0.19 -10.42
C LEU A 433 -18.49 0.35 -9.09
N ALA A 434 -19.80 0.24 -8.83
CA ALA A 434 -20.41 0.64 -7.57
C ALA A 434 -19.84 -0.17 -6.39
N GLU A 435 -19.76 -1.51 -6.52
CA GLU A 435 -19.13 -2.36 -5.50
C GLU A 435 -17.65 -2.05 -5.31
N THR A 436 -16.93 -1.75 -6.40
CA THR A 436 -15.53 -1.32 -6.33
C THR A 436 -15.39 -0.04 -5.50
N ILE A 437 -16.30 0.93 -5.66
CA ILE A 437 -16.30 2.17 -4.87
C ILE A 437 -16.63 1.88 -3.40
N ILE A 438 -17.64 1.05 -3.11
CA ILE A 438 -17.98 0.64 -1.74
C ILE A 438 -16.78 -0.03 -1.06
N PHE A 439 -16.13 -0.96 -1.75
CA PHE A 439 -14.92 -1.64 -1.28
C PHE A 439 -13.78 -0.64 -1.02
N LEU A 440 -13.55 0.32 -1.93
CA LEU A 440 -12.53 1.35 -1.76
C LEU A 440 -12.80 2.23 -0.54
N ILE A 441 -14.03 2.73 -0.35
CA ILE A 441 -14.40 3.55 0.81
C ILE A 441 -14.13 2.78 2.09
N TRP A 442 -14.61 1.53 2.19
CA TRP A 442 -14.46 0.71 3.37
C TRP A 442 -12.99 0.46 3.72
N ASN A 443 -12.14 0.17 2.72
CA ASN A 443 -10.72 -0.12 2.95
C ASN A 443 -9.91 1.15 3.26
N VAL A 444 -10.17 2.25 2.55
CA VAL A 444 -9.45 3.51 2.73
C VAL A 444 -9.80 4.16 4.07
N SER A 445 -11.03 3.98 4.57
CA SER A 445 -11.43 4.41 5.92
C SER A 445 -10.59 3.80 7.05
N ALA A 446 -9.90 2.68 6.81
CA ALA A 446 -8.99 2.05 7.80
C ALA A 446 -7.53 2.52 7.71
N LEU A 447 -7.22 3.42 6.77
CA LEU A 447 -5.86 3.88 6.51
C LEU A 447 -5.57 5.19 7.24
N GLN A 448 -4.36 5.29 7.78
CA GLN A 448 -3.77 6.54 8.23
C GLN A 448 -2.67 6.95 7.24
N LEU A 449 -2.97 7.96 6.42
CA LEU A 449 -1.99 8.52 5.49
C LEU A 449 -1.15 9.56 6.24
N ASP A 450 0.16 9.33 6.36
CA ASP A 450 1.08 10.25 7.06
C ASP A 450 1.73 11.29 6.12
N ALA A 451 1.33 11.27 4.84
CA ALA A 451 1.73 12.18 3.77
C ALA A 451 0.56 12.40 2.79
N ASP A 452 0.69 13.41 1.92
CA ASP A 452 -0.26 13.71 0.83
C ASP A 452 -0.13 12.69 -0.33
N LEU A 453 -0.44 11.44 -0.02
CA LEU A 453 -0.40 10.31 -0.94
C LEU A 453 -1.62 10.31 -1.84
N ARG A 454 -1.39 10.11 -3.13
CA ARG A 454 -2.44 10.08 -4.16
C ARG A 454 -2.54 8.67 -4.77
N PRO A 455 -3.76 8.19 -5.07
CA PRO A 455 -3.95 6.85 -5.59
C PRO A 455 -3.44 6.74 -7.03
N TYR A 456 -2.83 5.61 -7.36
CA TYR A 456 -2.42 5.25 -8.70
C TYR A 456 -3.61 4.83 -9.54
N ARG A 457 -3.65 5.34 -10.78
CA ARG A 457 -4.69 4.95 -11.74
C ARG A 457 -4.67 3.45 -12.03
N SER A 458 -3.48 2.87 -12.17
CA SER A 458 -3.27 1.42 -12.31
C SER A 458 -3.87 0.62 -11.15
N GLY A 459 -3.69 1.10 -9.92
CA GLY A 459 -4.27 0.55 -8.70
C GLY A 459 -5.79 0.52 -8.70
N LEU A 460 -6.42 1.67 -8.96
CA LEU A 460 -7.88 1.78 -9.05
C LEU A 460 -8.46 0.85 -10.13
N ARG A 461 -7.81 0.77 -11.30
CA ARG A 461 -8.20 -0.17 -12.37
C ARG A 461 -8.01 -1.63 -11.95
N PHE A 462 -6.96 -1.93 -11.20
CA PHE A 462 -6.68 -3.29 -10.73
C PHE A 462 -7.76 -3.78 -9.77
N ILE A 463 -8.16 -2.95 -8.81
CA ILE A 463 -9.24 -3.25 -7.86
C ILE A 463 -10.55 -3.46 -8.63
N TYR A 464 -10.88 -2.63 -9.61
CA TYR A 464 -12.04 -2.92 -10.48
C TYR A 464 -11.95 -4.29 -11.17
N LYS A 465 -10.79 -4.63 -11.75
CA LYS A 465 -10.59 -5.92 -12.44
C LYS A 465 -10.73 -7.12 -11.49
N LEU A 466 -10.42 -6.91 -10.21
CA LEU A 466 -10.61 -7.86 -9.12
C LEU A 466 -12.09 -8.23 -8.96
N HIS A 467 -12.93 -7.22 -8.77
CA HIS A 467 -14.38 -7.41 -8.65
C HIS A 467 -15.01 -7.91 -9.94
N SER A 468 -14.51 -7.49 -11.11
CA SER A 468 -15.04 -7.94 -12.40
C SER A 468 -14.62 -9.38 -12.77
N GLY A 469 -13.87 -10.08 -11.92
CA GLY A 469 -13.34 -11.42 -12.19
C GLY A 469 -12.35 -11.48 -13.36
N ARG A 470 -11.76 -10.34 -13.76
CA ARG A 470 -10.81 -10.25 -14.90
C ARG A 470 -9.35 -10.19 -14.49
N ALA A 471 -9.06 -9.91 -13.21
CA ALA A 471 -7.71 -9.99 -12.68
C ALA A 471 -7.41 -11.45 -12.29
N ARG A 472 -6.26 -11.97 -12.75
CA ARG A 472 -5.66 -13.13 -12.10
C ARG A 472 -5.08 -12.66 -10.78
N THR A 473 -5.77 -13.02 -9.71
CA THR A 473 -5.23 -12.89 -8.36
C THR A 473 -4.25 -14.02 -8.10
N ASP A 474 -3.24 -13.75 -7.29
CA ASP A 474 -2.59 -14.82 -6.54
C ASP A 474 -3.67 -15.61 -5.76
N THR A 475 -3.45 -16.89 -5.52
CA THR A 475 -4.39 -17.75 -4.80
C THR A 475 -4.65 -17.24 -3.38
N SER A 476 -3.80 -16.37 -2.81
CA SER A 476 -3.99 -15.74 -1.50
C SER A 476 -5.18 -14.78 -1.43
N PHE A 477 -5.43 -13.97 -2.48
CA PHE A 477 -6.65 -13.16 -2.61
C PHE A 477 -7.76 -13.94 -3.34
N GLY A 478 -7.35 -14.87 -4.22
CA GLY A 478 -8.24 -15.69 -5.04
C GLY A 478 -8.89 -16.88 -4.35
N GLN A 479 -8.41 -17.35 -3.20
CA GLN A 479 -9.03 -18.47 -2.48
C GLN A 479 -10.43 -18.13 -1.98
N GLY A 480 -10.70 -16.87 -1.64
CA GLY A 480 -12.07 -16.38 -1.36
C GLY A 480 -13.00 -16.40 -2.58
N TYR A 481 -12.44 -16.44 -3.79
CA TYR A 481 -13.17 -16.60 -5.05
C TYR A 481 -13.35 -18.07 -5.47
N GLY A 482 -12.72 -19.02 -4.76
CA GLY A 482 -12.69 -20.44 -5.09
C GLY A 482 -11.83 -20.76 -6.34
N ALA A 483 -11.26 -21.97 -6.39
CA ALA A 483 -10.35 -22.43 -7.47
C ALA A 483 -10.98 -22.52 -8.89
N GLY A 484 -12.20 -22.02 -9.08
CA GLY A 484 -12.92 -21.97 -10.36
C GLY A 484 -13.76 -20.71 -10.59
N GLY A 485 -13.72 -19.70 -9.70
CA GLY A 485 -14.58 -18.50 -9.78
C GLY A 485 -14.06 -17.37 -10.68
N HIS A 486 -12.89 -17.53 -11.31
CA HIS A 486 -12.16 -16.48 -12.04
C HIS A 486 -12.75 -16.08 -13.40
N HIS A 487 -13.99 -16.46 -13.71
CA HIS A 487 -14.56 -16.28 -15.05
C HIS A 487 -15.95 -15.65 -15.09
N ILE A 488 -16.55 -15.32 -13.94
CA ILE A 488 -17.87 -14.68 -13.89
C ILE A 488 -17.75 -13.44 -13.01
N ALA A 489 -18.18 -12.28 -13.53
CA ALA A 489 -18.34 -11.09 -12.67
C ALA A 489 -19.55 -11.33 -11.78
N TYR A 490 -19.33 -11.35 -10.47
CA TYR A 490 -20.38 -11.44 -9.47
C TYR A 490 -20.58 -10.04 -8.91
N TRP A 491 -21.80 -9.53 -9.01
CA TRP A 491 -22.26 -8.26 -8.44
C TRP A 491 -23.64 -8.50 -7.83
N GLY A 492 -24.03 -7.69 -6.83
CA GLY A 492 -25.32 -7.80 -6.17
C GLY A 492 -25.40 -8.83 -5.04
N ASP A 493 -24.26 -9.41 -4.62
CA ASP A 493 -24.16 -10.30 -3.47
C ASP A 493 -23.29 -9.66 -2.38
N ILE A 494 -23.94 -9.00 -1.43
CA ILE A 494 -23.25 -8.33 -0.32
C ILE A 494 -22.57 -9.32 0.63
N VAL A 495 -23.05 -10.57 0.73
CA VAL A 495 -22.40 -11.59 1.57
C VAL A 495 -21.02 -11.89 1.03
N ARG A 496 -20.90 -12.02 -0.29
CA ARG A 496 -19.60 -12.16 -0.94
C ARG A 496 -18.73 -10.94 -0.77
N LEU A 497 -19.28 -9.72 -0.88
CA LEU A 497 -18.51 -8.50 -0.65
C LEU A 497 -17.94 -8.48 0.77
N VAL A 498 -18.76 -8.75 1.79
CA VAL A 498 -18.35 -8.80 3.20
C VAL A 498 -17.21 -9.79 3.42
N ARG A 499 -17.23 -10.96 2.79
CA ARG A 499 -16.13 -11.95 2.86
C ARG A 499 -14.81 -11.47 2.28
N LEU A 500 -14.83 -10.45 1.43
CA LEU A 500 -13.64 -9.81 0.90
C LEU A 500 -13.14 -8.68 1.81
N LEU A 501 -13.93 -8.23 2.78
CA LEU A 501 -13.60 -7.14 3.69
C LEU A 501 -12.94 -7.70 4.96
N GLY A 502 -11.62 -7.57 5.02
CA GLY A 502 -10.80 -8.03 6.14
C GLY A 502 -9.46 -7.31 6.20
N LEU A 503 -8.64 -7.63 7.21
CA LEU A 503 -7.31 -7.06 7.40
C LEU A 503 -6.42 -7.12 6.13
N ALA A 504 -6.44 -8.27 5.45
CA ALA A 504 -5.68 -8.46 4.22
C ALA A 504 -6.16 -7.54 3.09
N SER A 505 -7.46 -7.29 3.01
CA SER A 505 -8.02 -6.40 1.98
C SER A 505 -7.59 -4.95 2.20
N VAL A 506 -7.49 -4.49 3.45
CA VAL A 506 -7.02 -3.13 3.78
C VAL A 506 -5.57 -2.97 3.34
N TYR A 507 -4.73 -3.93 3.71
CA TYR A 507 -3.33 -3.97 3.34
C TYR A 507 -3.13 -3.97 1.81
N HIS A 508 -3.81 -4.89 1.11
CA HIS A 508 -3.69 -5.00 -0.34
C HIS A 508 -4.24 -3.79 -1.07
N THR A 509 -5.34 -3.21 -0.60
CA THR A 509 -5.88 -1.97 -1.15
C THR A 509 -4.87 -0.84 -1.03
N ALA A 510 -4.24 -0.66 0.14
CA ALA A 510 -3.19 0.33 0.33
C ALA A 510 -2.00 0.09 -0.62
N GLN A 511 -1.55 -1.16 -0.76
CA GLN A 511 -0.49 -1.52 -1.70
C GLN A 511 -0.85 -1.15 -3.14
N PHE A 512 -2.05 -1.50 -3.61
CA PHE A 512 -2.47 -1.25 -4.98
C PHE A 512 -2.66 0.24 -5.25
N LEU A 513 -3.20 0.99 -4.27
CA LEU A 513 -3.45 2.42 -4.44
C LEU A 513 -2.15 3.23 -4.42
N PHE A 514 -1.16 2.90 -3.61
CA PHE A 514 -0.01 3.80 -3.41
C PHE A 514 1.28 3.32 -4.08
N THR A 515 1.25 2.15 -4.72
CA THR A 515 2.39 1.59 -5.43
C THR A 515 2.00 1.15 -6.84
N ASN A 516 2.97 1.14 -7.75
CA ASN A 516 2.83 0.48 -9.06
C ASN A 516 3.07 -1.05 -9.01
N HIS A 517 3.19 -1.62 -7.79
CA HIS A 517 3.41 -3.04 -7.57
C HIS A 517 2.07 -3.72 -7.23
N LEU A 518 1.36 -4.15 -8.28
CA LEU A 518 -0.01 -4.66 -8.19
C LEU A 518 -0.13 -6.14 -7.82
N TYR A 519 0.99 -6.83 -7.56
CA TYR A 519 0.99 -8.22 -7.13
C TYR A 519 1.40 -8.30 -5.66
N PRO A 520 0.62 -8.98 -4.80
CA PRO A 520 0.86 -9.03 -3.37
C PRO A 520 2.21 -9.69 -3.05
N LEU A 521 2.84 -9.26 -1.97
CA LEU A 521 4.01 -9.92 -1.41
C LEU A 521 3.68 -11.39 -1.11
N GLN A 522 4.67 -12.26 -1.33
CA GLN A 522 4.61 -13.72 -1.27
C GLN A 522 3.61 -14.31 -0.25
N ALA A 523 2.94 -15.37 -0.69
CA ALA A 523 1.95 -16.12 0.06
C ALA A 523 2.42 -16.58 1.46
N HIS A 524 1.48 -16.59 2.41
CA HIS A 524 1.52 -17.35 3.67
C HIS A 524 2.36 -16.79 4.83
N LYS A 525 2.54 -15.46 4.94
CA LYS A 525 3.21 -14.87 6.11
C LYS A 525 2.36 -13.80 6.79
N ALA A 526 2.29 -13.90 8.11
CA ALA A 526 1.66 -12.95 9.01
C ALA A 526 2.52 -11.68 9.13
N PHE A 527 2.36 -10.74 8.18
CA PHE A 527 3.12 -9.49 8.18
C PHE A 527 2.44 -8.43 9.05
N THR A 528 3.20 -7.82 9.94
CA THR A 528 2.80 -6.62 10.70
C THR A 528 3.27 -5.32 10.06
N ALA A 529 4.29 -5.41 9.22
CA ALA A 529 4.72 -4.32 8.35
C ALA A 529 5.34 -4.85 7.05
N ALA A 530 5.25 -4.07 5.98
CA ALA A 530 6.04 -4.30 4.78
C ALA A 530 6.36 -3.01 4.01
N SER A 531 7.42 -3.09 3.22
CA SER A 531 7.96 -1.99 2.42
C SER A 531 7.96 -2.40 0.94
N VAL A 532 7.18 -1.68 0.13
CA VAL A 532 7.02 -1.97 -1.31
C VAL A 532 6.96 -0.68 -2.10
N GLY A 533 7.78 -0.57 -3.16
CA GLY A 533 7.72 0.56 -4.10
C GLY A 533 7.88 1.93 -3.45
N GLY A 534 8.76 2.03 -2.44
CA GLY A 534 9.01 3.27 -1.71
C GLY A 534 7.90 3.68 -0.75
N ILE A 535 6.98 2.78 -0.41
CA ILE A 535 5.94 2.97 0.61
C ILE A 535 6.09 1.88 1.67
N CYS A 536 6.04 2.29 2.93
CA CYS A 536 5.98 1.43 4.10
C CYS A 536 4.54 1.38 4.64
N PHE A 537 4.07 0.17 4.89
CA PHE A 537 2.79 -0.15 5.51
C PHE A 537 3.07 -0.80 6.86
N TYR A 538 2.47 -0.31 7.95
CA TYR A 538 2.64 -0.93 9.26
C TYR A 538 1.41 -0.72 10.16
N PHE A 539 1.09 -1.69 11.00
CA PHE A 539 0.03 -1.54 12.02
C PHE A 539 0.56 -0.82 13.26
N ASP A 540 -0.29 0.00 13.88
CA ASP A 540 0.12 0.83 15.02
C ASP A 540 0.60 0.01 16.23
N ILE A 541 0.21 -1.27 16.35
CA ILE A 541 0.70 -2.19 17.39
C ILE A 541 2.24 -2.28 17.50
N LEU A 542 2.97 -2.00 16.41
CA LEU A 542 4.43 -1.97 16.42
C LEU A 542 5.02 -0.71 17.07
N ARG A 543 4.22 0.35 17.19
CA ARG A 543 4.58 1.64 17.79
C ARG A 543 3.97 1.79 19.19
N ASN A 544 2.70 1.45 19.32
CA ASN A 544 1.96 1.51 20.57
C ASN A 544 1.06 0.27 20.70
N VAL A 545 1.25 -0.49 21.77
CA VAL A 545 0.34 -1.60 22.05
C VAL A 545 -0.94 -1.01 22.62
N SER A 546 -2.10 -1.32 22.03
CA SER A 546 -3.41 -0.92 22.52
C SER A 546 -4.34 -2.12 22.51
N ASP A 547 -5.22 -2.20 23.51
CA ASP A 547 -6.32 -3.16 23.57
C ASP A 547 -7.56 -2.66 22.82
N GLN A 548 -7.57 -1.39 22.40
CA GLN A 548 -8.61 -0.84 21.55
C GLN A 548 -8.39 -1.27 20.10
N PRO A 549 -9.33 -2.02 19.49
CA PRO A 549 -9.22 -2.44 18.09
C PRO A 549 -9.09 -1.24 17.17
N GLU A 550 -9.80 -0.15 17.44
CA GLU A 550 -9.76 1.06 16.60
C GLU A 550 -8.36 1.67 16.51
N GLU A 551 -7.55 1.58 17.57
CA GLU A 551 -6.19 2.10 17.60
C GLU A 551 -5.19 1.07 17.05
N ALA A 552 -5.21 -0.16 17.60
CA ALA A 552 -4.25 -1.21 17.26
C ALA A 552 -4.31 -1.61 15.76
N MET A 553 -5.50 -1.51 15.17
CA MET A 553 -5.79 -1.98 13.82
C MET A 553 -5.61 -0.91 12.73
N LYS A 554 -5.24 0.31 13.11
CA LYS A 554 -5.00 1.39 12.16
C LYS A 554 -3.75 1.07 11.32
N LEU A 555 -3.91 1.02 10.00
CA LEU A 555 -2.81 0.77 9.07
C LEU A 555 -2.20 2.11 8.64
N HIS A 556 -0.96 2.35 9.07
CA HIS A 556 -0.20 3.52 8.63
C HIS A 556 0.39 3.29 7.25
N VAL A 557 0.30 4.32 6.40
CA VAL A 557 0.87 4.34 5.06
C VAL A 557 1.82 5.53 4.94
N VAL A 558 3.12 5.25 4.80
CA VAL A 558 4.17 6.25 4.87
C VAL A 558 5.16 6.10 3.71
N PRO A 559 5.58 7.18 3.04
CA PRO A 559 6.71 7.13 2.12
C PRO A 559 8.00 6.66 2.81
N GLY A 560 8.70 5.73 2.20
CA GLY A 560 10.01 5.22 2.61
C GLY A 560 10.04 3.72 2.82
N VAL A 561 10.90 3.27 3.74
CA VAL A 561 11.23 1.85 3.93
C VAL A 561 11.19 1.45 5.40
N ILE A 562 11.32 0.15 5.68
CA ILE A 562 11.59 -0.35 7.03
C ILE A 562 13.10 -0.37 7.22
N GLN A 563 13.60 0.36 8.22
CA GLN A 563 15.02 0.52 8.48
C GLN A 563 15.36 0.23 9.95
N THR A 564 16.47 -0.43 10.21
CA THR A 564 17.00 -0.57 11.58
C THR A 564 17.89 0.63 11.96
N ASN A 565 18.19 0.79 13.24
CA ASN A 565 19.11 1.82 13.74
C ASN A 565 20.52 1.79 13.09
N THR A 566 20.96 0.67 12.51
CA THR A 566 22.22 0.53 11.77
C THR A 566 22.15 1.14 10.37
N GLY A 567 20.93 1.31 9.85
CA GLY A 567 20.67 1.82 8.52
C GLY A 567 20.29 0.75 7.49
N ARG A 568 20.27 -0.53 7.88
CA ARG A 568 19.91 -1.66 7.01
C ARG A 568 18.41 -1.67 6.73
N GLN A 569 18.06 -1.95 5.47
CA GLN A 569 16.67 -1.97 5.00
C GLN A 569 16.11 -3.38 4.99
N TYR A 570 14.81 -3.50 5.27
CA TYR A 570 14.10 -4.78 5.26
C TYR A 570 12.80 -4.69 4.47
N PRO A 571 12.40 -5.75 3.75
CA PRO A 571 11.17 -5.75 2.98
C PRO A 571 9.93 -5.94 3.85
N CYS A 572 10.03 -6.58 5.02
CA CYS A 572 8.88 -6.86 5.88
C CYS A 572 9.26 -7.17 7.33
N ILE A 573 8.24 -7.12 8.20
CA ILE A 573 8.25 -7.56 9.59
C ILE A 573 7.17 -8.64 9.74
N ALA A 574 7.52 -9.77 10.36
CA ALA A 574 6.61 -10.88 10.65
C ALA A 574 6.79 -11.41 12.09
N ASP A 575 5.85 -12.20 12.57
CA ASP A 575 5.93 -12.81 13.91
C ASP A 575 7.02 -13.88 14.01
N LYS A 576 7.77 -13.91 15.11
CA LYS A 576 8.80 -14.93 15.36
C LYS A 576 8.23 -16.21 15.97
N THR A 577 7.30 -16.14 16.92
CA THR A 577 6.71 -17.32 17.61
C THR A 577 5.69 -18.11 16.78
N GLY A 578 5.82 -18.15 15.45
CA GLY A 578 4.91 -18.87 14.54
C GLY A 578 5.00 -20.40 14.63
N THR A 579 4.85 -20.99 15.82
CA THR A 579 4.63 -22.43 15.98
C THR A 579 3.18 -22.68 16.34
N ARG A 580 2.39 -23.14 15.34
CA ARG A 580 1.01 -23.64 15.47
C ARG A 580 -0.04 -22.61 15.89
N SER A 581 -0.64 -21.93 14.92
CA SER A 581 -2.02 -21.45 15.10
C SER A 581 -2.70 -21.27 13.75
N ARG A 582 -3.96 -21.70 13.67
CA ARG A 582 -4.87 -21.43 12.55
C ARG A 582 -4.82 -19.93 12.24
N GLY A 583 -4.46 -19.57 11.01
CA GLY A 583 -4.42 -18.18 10.59
C GLY A 583 -5.81 -17.56 10.62
N LEU A 584 -5.90 -16.26 10.95
CA LEU A 584 -7.17 -15.51 10.91
C LEU A 584 -7.72 -15.37 9.49
N LEU A 585 -6.87 -15.64 8.50
CA LEU A 585 -7.17 -15.49 7.08
C LEU A 585 -7.87 -16.69 6.47
N GLY A 586 -8.44 -17.61 7.26
CA GLY A 586 -9.06 -18.82 6.71
C GLY A 586 -8.08 -19.74 5.96
N PHE A 587 -6.76 -19.57 6.13
CA PHE A 587 -5.78 -20.52 5.61
C PHE A 587 -5.65 -21.69 6.57
N ASP A 588 -6.49 -22.70 6.36
CA ASP A 588 -6.29 -24.01 6.95
C ASP A 588 -5.05 -24.66 6.29
N TRP A 589 -4.10 -25.12 7.10
CA TRP A 589 -2.97 -25.93 6.62
C TRP A 589 -3.41 -27.34 6.20
N ARG A 590 -4.69 -27.69 6.37
CA ARG A 590 -5.24 -29.01 6.06
C ARG A 590 -5.32 -29.33 4.57
N ASP A 591 -5.23 -28.36 3.66
CA ASP A 591 -5.24 -28.62 2.21
C ASP A 591 -3.86 -28.97 1.62
N ASN A 592 -2.80 -29.02 2.43
CA ASN A 592 -1.47 -29.49 1.96
C ASN A 592 -1.28 -31.02 1.98
N LEU A 593 -2.35 -31.81 2.18
CA LEU A 593 -2.25 -33.27 2.05
C LEU A 593 -2.01 -33.76 0.60
N SER A 594 -2.11 -32.88 -0.41
CA SER A 594 -1.83 -33.21 -1.81
C SER A 594 -0.43 -32.80 -2.32
N TYR A 595 0.42 -32.13 -1.53
CA TYR A 595 1.72 -31.61 -2.03
C TYR A 595 2.94 -32.17 -1.28
N LYS A 596 2.86 -33.43 -0.85
CA LYS A 596 3.95 -34.14 -0.15
C LYS A 596 5.13 -34.58 -1.03
N ASP A 597 5.07 -34.41 -2.36
CA ASP A 597 6.14 -34.94 -3.24
C ASP A 597 7.10 -33.90 -3.85
N ALA A 598 7.00 -32.63 -3.48
CA ALA A 598 8.01 -31.64 -3.89
C ALA A 598 9.01 -31.39 -2.76
N THR A 599 10.11 -32.16 -2.76
CA THR A 599 11.32 -31.99 -1.93
C THR A 599 12.03 -30.63 -2.06
N ARG A 600 11.42 -29.63 -2.74
CA ARG A 600 11.99 -28.30 -3.02
C ARG A 600 11.48 -27.15 -2.13
N HIS A 601 10.57 -27.40 -1.18
CA HIS A 601 10.02 -26.33 -0.31
C HIS A 601 10.25 -26.51 1.19
N ARG A 602 11.09 -27.49 1.58
CA ARG A 602 11.76 -27.51 2.88
C ARG A 602 13.08 -26.75 2.77
N THR A 603 13.01 -25.42 2.75
CA THR A 603 14.12 -24.62 3.28
C THR A 603 13.65 -24.14 4.64
N ASP A 604 13.96 -24.96 5.64
CA ASP A 604 13.86 -24.63 7.04
C ASP A 604 14.57 -23.29 7.28
N TYR A 605 13.87 -22.35 7.92
CA TYR A 605 14.43 -21.12 8.46
C TYR A 605 15.48 -21.49 9.51
N GLN A 606 16.73 -21.73 9.10
CA GLN A 606 17.88 -21.66 10.00
C GLN A 606 18.21 -20.19 10.22
N ALA A 607 17.51 -19.56 11.17
CA ALA A 607 17.86 -18.23 11.62
C ALA A 607 19.23 -18.28 12.31
N SER A 608 20.19 -17.48 11.82
CA SER A 608 21.44 -17.26 12.52
C SER A 608 21.23 -16.06 13.45
N VAL A 609 21.12 -16.32 14.75
CA VAL A 609 20.99 -15.28 15.77
C VAL A 609 22.21 -14.38 15.68
N THR A 610 22.06 -13.19 15.09
CA THR A 610 23.15 -12.24 14.89
C THR A 610 23.12 -11.11 15.91
N GLN A 611 21.94 -10.71 16.39
CA GLN A 611 21.82 -9.72 17.47
C GLN A 611 20.40 -9.69 18.07
N THR A 612 20.27 -9.69 19.41
CA THR A 612 19.01 -9.33 20.09
C THR A 612 19.07 -7.84 20.40
N LEU A 613 18.39 -7.02 19.61
CA LEU A 613 18.29 -5.58 19.87
C LEU A 613 17.09 -5.36 20.79
N GLY A 614 17.32 -5.39 22.10
CA GLY A 614 16.30 -5.08 23.11
C GLY A 614 16.24 -3.58 23.37
N GLY A 615 15.14 -2.94 23.02
CA GLY A 615 14.80 -1.61 23.52
C GLY A 615 14.08 -1.72 24.86
N ASN A 616 14.63 -1.11 25.91
CA ASN A 616 13.93 -0.94 27.17
C ASN A 616 13.09 0.32 27.09
N THR A 617 11.78 0.18 26.87
CA THR A 617 10.84 1.28 27.09
C THR A 617 9.86 0.85 28.17
N SER A 618 9.82 1.57 29.29
CA SER A 618 8.62 1.60 30.13
C SER A 618 7.58 2.39 29.34
N ILE A 619 6.53 1.73 28.84
CA ILE A 619 5.41 2.45 28.22
C ILE A 619 4.79 3.31 29.32
N PRO A 620 4.83 4.66 29.23
CA PRO A 620 3.93 5.46 30.01
C PRO A 620 2.58 5.33 29.30
N ILE A 621 1.65 4.61 29.93
CA ILE A 621 0.22 4.63 29.59
C ILE A 621 -0.06 3.83 28.30
N LEU A 622 -0.33 2.53 28.47
CA LEU A 622 -1.40 1.90 27.68
C LEU A 622 -2.61 2.84 27.77
N GLY A 623 -3.40 3.03 26.72
CA GLY A 623 -4.63 3.85 26.74
C GLY A 623 -5.69 3.38 27.77
N THR A 624 -5.32 2.42 28.60
CA THR A 624 -6.01 1.90 29.78
C THR A 624 -5.10 2.05 31.00
N ASP A 625 -5.69 2.50 32.12
CA ASP A 625 -5.15 2.28 33.47
C ASP A 625 -4.96 0.77 33.66
N THR A 626 -3.87 0.17 33.19
CA THR A 626 -3.50 -1.17 33.64
C THR A 626 -3.22 -1.02 35.13
N GLY A 627 -4.02 -1.65 35.99
CA GLY A 627 -3.85 -1.61 37.44
C GLY A 627 -2.48 -2.14 37.89
N SER A 628 -1.72 -2.79 37.00
CA SER A 628 -0.29 -3.08 37.13
C SER A 628 0.56 -1.90 36.67
N SER A 629 0.93 -1.03 37.61
CA SER A 629 1.96 0.01 37.41
C SER A 629 3.36 -0.51 37.00
N ASP A 630 3.55 -1.83 36.90
CA ASP A 630 4.81 -2.51 36.66
C ASP A 630 4.87 -3.30 35.34
N LEU A 631 3.82 -3.28 34.50
CA LEU A 631 3.83 -3.92 33.19
C LEU A 631 4.84 -3.24 32.26
N LYS A 632 5.82 -4.01 31.79
CA LYS A 632 6.85 -3.60 30.82
C LYS A 632 6.67 -4.36 29.53
N VAL A 633 6.65 -3.62 28.43
CA VAL A 633 6.54 -4.16 27.07
C VAL A 633 7.87 -3.92 26.36
N GLN A 634 8.42 -4.97 25.77
CA GLN A 634 9.64 -4.90 24.95
C GLN A 634 9.36 -5.53 23.58
N LEU A 635 9.83 -4.88 22.52
CA LEU A 635 9.84 -5.48 21.19
C LEU A 635 11.15 -6.23 21.00
N LEU A 636 11.07 -7.55 20.86
CA LEU A 636 12.21 -8.41 20.56
C LEU A 636 12.31 -8.59 19.05
N ILE A 637 13.49 -8.33 18.49
CA ILE A 637 13.72 -8.33 17.05
C ILE A 637 14.81 -9.34 16.71
N GLU A 638 14.59 -10.09 15.65
CA GLU A 638 15.55 -11.01 15.05
C GLU A 638 15.64 -10.79 13.54
N GLU A 639 16.86 -10.71 13.03
CA GLU A 639 17.10 -10.56 11.59
C GLU A 639 17.06 -11.92 10.90
N SER A 640 16.31 -12.01 9.81
CA SER A 640 16.30 -13.18 8.91
C SER A 640 16.63 -12.77 7.49
N THR A 641 16.96 -13.74 6.64
CA THR A 641 17.21 -13.52 5.20
C THR A 641 15.99 -12.98 4.44
N GLY A 642 14.78 -13.15 5.00
CA GLY A 642 13.53 -12.75 4.36
C GLY A 642 12.85 -11.53 4.98
N GLY A 643 13.43 -10.89 6.00
CA GLY A 643 12.80 -9.80 6.76
C GLY A 643 13.13 -9.84 8.25
N LEU A 644 12.50 -8.97 9.03
CA LEU A 644 12.61 -8.95 10.49
C LEU A 644 11.55 -9.85 11.11
N LEU A 645 11.94 -10.63 12.10
CA LEU A 645 11.03 -11.42 12.93
C LEU A 645 10.88 -10.73 14.29
N VAL A 646 9.65 -10.52 14.75
CA VAL A 646 9.36 -9.79 15.99
C VAL A 646 8.42 -10.52 16.92
N ASP A 647 8.64 -10.36 18.22
CA ASP A 647 7.70 -10.71 19.28
C ASP A 647 7.61 -9.56 20.29
N LEU A 648 6.42 -9.37 20.87
CA LEU A 648 6.19 -8.53 22.03
C LEU A 648 6.44 -9.36 23.29
N HIS A 649 7.34 -8.89 24.14
CA HIS A 649 7.63 -9.46 25.45
C HIS A 649 6.97 -8.59 26.52
N LEU A 650 5.91 -9.12 27.11
CA LEU A 650 5.16 -8.52 28.21
C LEU A 650 5.71 -9.07 29.52
N SER A 651 6.13 -8.21 30.44
CA SER A 651 6.69 -8.64 31.73
C SER A 651 6.17 -7.78 32.87
N GLY A 652 5.75 -8.42 33.96
CA GLY A 652 5.31 -7.75 35.20
C GLY A 652 5.51 -8.65 36.42
N SER A 653 5.08 -8.20 37.59
CA SER A 653 5.13 -8.97 38.85
C SER A 653 4.36 -10.30 38.76
N ALA A 654 3.32 -10.36 37.93
CA ALA A 654 2.52 -11.56 37.70
C ALA A 654 3.17 -12.61 36.77
N GLY A 655 4.27 -12.27 36.09
CA GLY A 655 4.97 -13.16 35.16
C GLY A 655 5.38 -12.47 33.86
N ALA A 656 5.92 -13.26 32.92
CA ALA A 656 6.31 -12.78 31.60
C ALA A 656 5.68 -13.65 30.50
N CYS A 657 5.22 -13.02 29.43
CA CYS A 657 4.61 -13.64 28.27
C CYS A 657 5.25 -13.10 26.98
N ARG A 658 5.29 -13.93 25.93
CA ARG A 658 5.70 -13.52 24.59
C ARG A 658 4.59 -13.80 23.61
N VAL A 659 4.30 -12.82 22.76
CA VAL A 659 3.27 -12.93 21.73
C VAL A 659 3.76 -12.23 20.46
N GLY A 660 3.55 -12.87 19.31
CA GLY A 660 3.80 -12.22 18.03
C GLY A 660 2.87 -11.02 17.83
N ALA A 661 3.34 -9.94 17.21
CA ALA A 661 2.54 -8.72 17.06
C ALA A 661 1.31 -8.94 16.16
N TYR A 662 1.43 -9.71 15.08
CA TYR A 662 0.28 -10.07 14.23
C TYR A 662 -0.67 -11.00 14.97
N SER A 663 -0.13 -11.94 15.73
CA SER A 663 -0.91 -12.84 16.57
C SER A 663 -1.71 -12.06 17.61
N MET A 664 -1.12 -11.02 18.20
CA MET A 664 -1.84 -10.14 19.12
C MET A 664 -2.94 -9.34 18.42
N LEU A 665 -2.68 -8.80 17.21
CA LEU A 665 -3.75 -8.15 16.43
C LEU A 665 -4.90 -9.12 16.14
N LYS A 666 -4.54 -10.34 15.74
CA LYS A 666 -5.48 -11.41 15.49
C LYS A 666 -6.37 -11.67 16.70
N GLU A 667 -5.75 -11.84 17.88
CA GLU A 667 -6.50 -12.08 19.11
C GLU A 667 -7.38 -10.88 19.46
N ILE A 668 -6.92 -9.64 19.30
CA ILE A 668 -7.76 -8.45 19.52
C ILE A 668 -9.01 -8.50 18.62
N ILE A 669 -8.88 -8.83 17.33
CA ILE A 669 -10.01 -8.92 16.39
C ILE A 669 -11.00 -10.03 16.78
N GLN A 670 -10.51 -11.23 17.09
CA GLN A 670 -11.39 -12.34 17.47
C GLN A 670 -12.15 -12.06 18.77
N ASN A 671 -11.53 -11.24 19.63
CA ASN A 671 -12.05 -10.92 20.95
C ASN A 671 -12.79 -9.57 21.02
N SER A 672 -12.83 -8.79 19.95
CA SER A 672 -13.43 -7.44 19.94
C SER A 672 -14.89 -7.34 19.49
N GLY A 673 -15.49 -8.40 18.95
CA GLY A 673 -16.89 -8.36 18.46
C GLY A 673 -17.88 -7.95 19.57
N LEU A 674 -18.71 -6.93 19.33
CA LEU A 674 -19.66 -6.39 20.30
C LEU A 674 -20.85 -7.34 20.48
N VAL A 675 -21.15 -7.84 21.68
CA VAL A 675 -22.43 -8.53 21.94
C VAL A 675 -23.46 -7.45 22.33
N TYR A 676 -24.67 -7.52 21.78
CA TYR A 676 -25.71 -6.55 22.11
C TYR A 676 -26.49 -6.95 23.39
N CYS A 677 -26.62 -6.03 24.37
CA CYS A 677 -27.65 -6.11 25.43
C CYS A 677 -28.57 -4.89 25.31
N THR A 678 -29.85 -5.13 25.05
CA THR A 678 -30.89 -4.08 24.97
C THR A 678 -31.15 -3.37 26.30
N HIS A 679 -30.60 -3.87 27.41
CA HIS A 679 -30.90 -3.52 28.79
C HIS A 679 -32.38 -3.61 29.22
N ARG A 680 -33.33 -3.69 28.30
CA ARG A 680 -34.78 -3.73 28.55
C ARG A 680 -35.31 -5.13 28.88
N ASP A 681 -34.64 -6.19 28.42
CA ASP A 681 -35.07 -7.60 28.63
C ASP A 681 -33.90 -8.53 29.01
N CYS A 682 -32.77 -7.97 29.48
CA CYS A 682 -31.63 -8.78 29.88
C CYS A 682 -31.98 -9.58 31.16
N ALA A 683 -31.97 -10.91 31.05
CA ALA A 683 -32.33 -11.81 32.15
C ALA A 683 -31.47 -11.50 33.38
N ARG A 684 -32.09 -11.43 34.57
CA ARG A 684 -31.36 -11.19 35.81
C ARG A 684 -30.41 -12.37 36.08
N MET A 685 -29.31 -12.16 36.84
CA MET A 685 -28.28 -13.19 37.11
C MET A 685 -28.86 -14.52 37.63
N ASP A 686 -29.97 -14.46 38.36
CA ASP A 686 -30.78 -15.57 38.88
C ASP A 686 -31.40 -16.47 37.80
N HIS A 687 -31.45 -16.03 36.54
CA HIS A 687 -31.92 -16.83 35.41
C HIS A 687 -30.77 -17.59 34.70
N ILE A 688 -29.52 -17.33 35.09
CA ILE A 688 -28.37 -18.10 34.62
C ILE A 688 -28.21 -19.29 35.55
N ASN A 689 -28.53 -20.49 35.05
CA ASN A 689 -28.54 -21.73 35.82
C ASN A 689 -27.10 -22.28 36.05
N CYS A 690 -26.17 -21.40 36.42
CA CYS A 690 -24.75 -21.70 36.67
C CYS A 690 -24.30 -21.04 37.99
N ASP A 691 -23.49 -21.75 38.77
CA ASP A 691 -22.94 -21.25 40.03
C ASP A 691 -21.78 -20.26 39.74
N ILE A 692 -21.97 -18.98 40.09
CA ILE A 692 -21.05 -17.87 39.78
C ILE A 692 -20.46 -17.30 41.08
N SER A 693 -19.13 -17.25 41.17
CA SER A 693 -18.35 -16.63 42.26
C SER A 693 -17.63 -15.38 41.75
N VAL A 694 -17.28 -14.43 42.61
CA VAL A 694 -16.56 -13.20 42.20
C VAL A 694 -15.15 -13.20 42.81
N ILE A 695 -14.13 -12.88 42.02
CA ILE A 695 -12.73 -12.73 42.44
C ILE A 695 -12.29 -11.29 42.16
N ASP A 696 -11.54 -10.67 43.05
CA ASP A 696 -11.01 -9.31 42.87
C ASP A 696 -9.48 -9.32 42.69
N GLY A 697 -8.95 -8.41 41.86
CA GLY A 697 -7.51 -8.15 41.70
C GLY A 697 -6.86 -8.77 40.46
N GLU A 698 -5.62 -8.41 40.14
CA GLU A 698 -4.84 -8.87 38.97
C GLU A 698 -3.98 -10.13 39.26
N GLY A 699 -3.43 -10.80 38.22
CA GLY A 699 -2.50 -11.94 38.38
C GLY A 699 -3.06 -13.33 38.02
N SER A 700 -2.37 -14.42 38.39
CA SER A 700 -2.88 -15.79 38.18
C SER A 700 -3.92 -16.18 39.24
N VAL A 701 -4.84 -17.07 38.85
CA VAL A 701 -5.91 -17.56 39.72
C VAL A 701 -5.37 -18.72 40.57
N PRO A 702 -5.75 -18.86 41.86
CA PRO A 702 -5.28 -19.97 42.68
C PRO A 702 -5.57 -21.33 42.01
N PRO A 703 -4.60 -22.26 41.96
CA PRO A 703 -4.76 -23.54 41.26
C PRO A 703 -5.80 -24.47 41.90
N ASN A 704 -6.29 -24.15 43.10
CA ASN A 704 -7.17 -24.98 43.92
C ASN A 704 -8.61 -24.47 43.97
N LEU A 705 -9.05 -23.68 42.99
CA LEU A 705 -10.45 -23.23 42.95
C LEU A 705 -11.42 -24.39 42.66
N GLU A 706 -12.56 -24.37 43.34
CA GLU A 706 -13.65 -25.28 43.04
C GLU A 706 -14.17 -25.06 41.62
N PRO A 707 -14.61 -26.11 40.91
CA PRO A 707 -15.02 -25.98 39.53
C PRO A 707 -16.34 -25.23 39.38
N ARG A 708 -16.26 -23.93 39.13
CA ARG A 708 -17.38 -22.98 39.02
C ARG A 708 -17.02 -21.85 38.02
N ILE A 709 -17.98 -20.98 37.73
CA ILE A 709 -17.73 -19.75 36.98
C ILE A 709 -17.24 -18.70 37.97
N TYR A 710 -16.07 -18.12 37.76
CA TYR A 710 -15.57 -16.99 38.54
C TYR A 710 -15.56 -15.72 37.71
N LEU A 711 -16.24 -14.68 38.17
CA LEU A 711 -16.18 -13.37 37.57
C LEU A 711 -15.06 -12.58 38.25
N ARG A 712 -14.00 -12.27 37.52
CA ARG A 712 -12.86 -11.53 38.03
C ARG A 712 -13.01 -10.04 37.79
N ARG A 713 -13.01 -9.21 38.82
CA ARG A 713 -13.02 -7.74 38.70
C ARG A 713 -11.60 -7.21 38.78
N LEU A 714 -11.20 -6.42 37.79
CA LEU A 714 -9.90 -5.74 37.77
C LEU A 714 -10.03 -4.44 38.58
N ALA A 715 -9.41 -4.41 39.77
CA ALA A 715 -9.53 -3.29 40.70
C ALA A 715 -8.68 -2.10 40.24
N GLY A 716 -9.22 -0.87 40.32
CA GLY A 716 -8.49 0.37 40.04
C GLY A 716 -8.67 0.95 38.63
N ASN A 717 -9.35 0.25 37.73
CA ASN A 717 -9.65 0.75 36.39
C ASN A 717 -11.17 0.79 36.17
N PRO A 718 -11.79 1.99 36.13
CA PRO A 718 -13.23 2.14 35.91
C PRO A 718 -13.69 1.73 34.49
N LEU A 719 -12.75 1.45 33.59
CA LEU A 719 -12.96 0.98 32.21
C LEU A 719 -12.56 -0.50 32.01
N ALA A 720 -11.76 -1.11 32.90
CA ALA A 720 -11.38 -2.52 32.81
C ALA A 720 -12.57 -3.41 33.16
N ARG A 721 -12.96 -4.24 32.20
CA ARG A 721 -14.11 -5.13 32.32
C ARG A 721 -13.76 -6.39 33.07
N CYS A 722 -14.77 -6.97 33.72
CA CYS A 722 -14.59 -8.20 34.47
C CYS A 722 -14.23 -9.36 33.52
N VAL A 723 -13.43 -10.33 33.94
CA VAL A 723 -13.10 -11.53 33.15
C VAL A 723 -13.92 -12.70 33.66
N GLY A 724 -14.62 -13.43 32.78
CA GLY A 724 -15.26 -14.69 33.12
C GLY A 724 -14.24 -15.81 33.11
N LEU A 725 -13.95 -16.41 34.26
CA LEU A 725 -13.05 -17.55 34.39
C LEU A 725 -13.91 -18.80 34.59
N LEU A 726 -13.75 -19.83 33.77
CA LEU A 726 -14.44 -21.11 33.97
C LEU A 726 -13.42 -22.13 34.44
N VAL A 727 -13.51 -22.57 35.70
CA VAL A 727 -12.57 -23.55 36.26
C VAL A 727 -13.22 -24.93 36.12
N ASN A 728 -12.82 -25.75 35.15
CA ASN A 728 -12.99 -27.22 35.19
C ASN A 728 -11.98 -27.90 34.24
N ARG A 729 -11.60 -29.15 34.55
CA ARG A 729 -10.41 -29.90 34.05
C ARG A 729 -10.25 -30.10 32.53
N GLU A 730 -11.11 -29.54 31.68
CA GLU A 730 -10.98 -29.64 30.21
C GLU A 730 -10.89 -28.26 29.52
N TRP A 731 -10.90 -27.16 30.28
CA TRP A 731 -10.81 -25.81 29.74
C TRP A 731 -9.51 -25.17 30.23
N ASN A 732 -8.60 -24.87 29.31
CA ASN A 732 -7.39 -24.10 29.60
C ASN A 732 -7.59 -22.59 29.41
N ASP A 733 -8.78 -22.13 29.01
CA ASP A 733 -8.97 -20.79 28.44
C ASP A 733 -10.27 -20.11 28.91
N THR A 734 -10.20 -18.80 29.19
CA THR A 734 -11.21 -18.03 29.94
C THR A 734 -11.99 -17.06 29.04
N PRO A 735 -13.33 -17.07 29.02
CA PRO A 735 -14.11 -16.10 28.23
C PRO A 735 -14.05 -14.66 28.78
N ILE A 736 -13.72 -13.70 27.92
CA ILE A 736 -13.60 -12.27 28.26
C ILE A 736 -14.96 -11.57 28.09
N LEU A 737 -15.33 -10.69 29.01
CA LEU A 737 -16.55 -9.85 28.93
C LEU A 737 -16.27 -8.56 28.12
N ARG A 738 -17.16 -8.21 27.18
CA ARG A 738 -16.94 -7.19 26.14
C ARG A 738 -17.75 -5.88 26.37
N GLN A 739 -17.61 -4.87 25.49
CA GLN A 739 -18.19 -3.52 25.65
C GLN A 739 -19.73 -3.48 25.61
N ARG A 740 -20.35 -2.55 26.39
CA ARG A 740 -21.78 -2.17 26.35
C ARG A 740 -22.79 -3.27 26.70
N GLU A 741 -22.36 -4.27 27.45
CA GLU A 741 -23.16 -5.44 27.81
C GLU A 741 -23.45 -5.50 29.32
N CYS A 742 -24.56 -6.14 29.70
CA CYS A 742 -24.71 -6.62 31.06
C CYS A 742 -24.03 -8.00 31.19
N ILE A 743 -23.46 -8.28 32.37
CA ILE A 743 -22.79 -9.55 32.71
C ILE A 743 -23.60 -10.79 32.23
N PRO A 744 -24.94 -10.84 32.40
CA PRO A 744 -25.74 -11.95 31.89
C PRO A 744 -25.69 -12.23 30.39
N CYS A 745 -25.63 -11.20 29.54
CA CYS A 745 -25.59 -11.37 28.09
C CYS A 745 -24.24 -11.90 27.63
N CYS A 746 -23.14 -11.41 28.23
CA CYS A 746 -21.81 -11.92 27.95
C CYS A 746 -21.70 -13.42 28.27
N ILE A 747 -22.21 -13.84 29.44
CA ILE A 747 -22.20 -15.25 29.88
C ILE A 747 -23.03 -16.12 28.94
N ARG A 748 -24.20 -15.63 28.49
CA ARG A 748 -25.05 -16.33 27.53
C ARG A 748 -24.35 -16.54 26.19
N THR A 749 -23.73 -15.50 25.63
CA THR A 749 -23.01 -15.59 24.36
C THR A 749 -21.84 -16.57 24.44
N ALA A 750 -21.08 -16.51 25.53
CA ALA A 750 -20.02 -17.49 25.81
C ALA A 750 -20.58 -18.92 25.94
N ALA A 751 -21.79 -19.09 26.50
CA ALA A 751 -22.45 -20.39 26.61
C ALA A 751 -23.01 -20.92 25.28
N THR A 752 -23.50 -20.06 24.37
CA THR A 752 -23.99 -20.44 23.03
C THR A 752 -22.88 -20.78 22.03
N MET A 753 -21.64 -20.34 22.27
CA MET A 753 -20.46 -20.83 21.53
C MET A 753 -20.19 -22.34 21.74
N ARG A 754 -20.95 -23.04 22.60
CA ARG A 754 -20.85 -24.48 22.87
C ARG A 754 -21.23 -25.41 21.71
N ASP A 755 -22.11 -25.00 20.82
CA ASP A 755 -22.76 -25.95 19.89
C ASP A 755 -21.86 -26.37 18.72
N ASP A 756 -20.69 -25.75 18.56
CA ASP A 756 -19.69 -26.17 17.59
C ASP A 756 -18.60 -26.99 18.32
N HIS A 757 -18.84 -28.30 18.46
CA HIS A 757 -18.02 -29.30 19.18
C HIS A 757 -16.54 -29.45 18.74
N ARG A 758 -15.96 -28.48 18.01
CA ARG A 758 -14.63 -28.55 17.39
C ARG A 758 -13.66 -27.43 17.77
N ARG A 759 -14.07 -26.38 18.50
CA ARG A 759 -13.17 -25.27 18.87
C ARG A 759 -13.53 -24.68 20.25
N SER A 760 -12.76 -25.06 21.27
CA SER A 760 -12.66 -24.25 22.49
C SER A 760 -11.98 -22.93 22.13
N PRO A 761 -12.50 -21.75 22.53
CA PRO A 761 -11.77 -20.49 22.36
C PRO A 761 -10.53 -20.54 23.24
N SER A 762 -9.40 -20.09 22.71
CA SER A 762 -8.12 -20.12 23.41
C SER A 762 -7.56 -18.72 23.66
N TYR A 763 -7.17 -18.47 24.91
CA TYR A 763 -6.33 -17.40 25.42
C TYR A 763 -6.91 -16.03 25.78
N VAL A 764 -6.16 -15.43 26.72
CA VAL A 764 -6.36 -14.22 27.53
C VAL A 764 -5.81 -13.00 26.79
N ILE A 765 -6.47 -11.85 26.89
CA ILE A 765 -5.82 -10.54 26.67
C ILE A 765 -5.72 -9.85 28.03
N LEU A 766 -4.47 -9.56 28.41
CA LEU A 766 -4.06 -8.80 29.59
C LEU A 766 -4.21 -7.31 29.34
#